data_AF-A0A522HQJ6-F1
#
_entry.id   AF-A0A522HQJ6-F1
#
_cell.length_a   1.000
_cell.length_b   1.000
_cell.length_c   1.000
_cell.angle_alpha   90.00
_cell.angle_beta   90.00
_cell.angle_gamma   90.00
#
_symmetry.space_group_name_H-M   'P 1'
#
loop_
_entity.id
_entity.type
_entity.pdbx_description
1 polymer ?
#
loop_
_entity_poly.entity_id
_entity_poly.type
_entity_poly.pdbx_seq_one_letter_code
_entity_poly.pdbx_strand_id
1 'polypeptide(L)'
;MGQCRGCPTGRVMTATSATTARERFLKLLKDDILQLDLAALDFGIYRILNYRRREIDAFLDNELRRQIDTALATLPGKPGGDEQGRIFHHLYTFFARYYDDGDFVTRPRRGRKAAYSVPYNGQDVHFWWATKGSHYVKSGERFSSYVWRDGARAIRIEVAEADVEKDNVKGPKRYYLPEGIEEADGELRVRLAFRPLDKDETRRFETKRQRGEESGEDAGDVEAVEGRGAQERILNNWLEGSGPRKAKIPSGVDKVLLKKHVARYVAGQTQDFFVHPQLDNFLTGELEYYLKNEFLEIWDRVDGDALMRERGKLAVVRHLGRNIIAFLATIEDVQAQLFEKRKFVLASDWLARASALPKGKPAQTLIANACANPAQVNEWLAWLGEKSLPKAADAKKAAKRGNELLKAYPHLCIHTRHFDEAFRYRLLALFDDIEAATGGVLIYSENYAALRTLEYAYKQRVKCIYIDPPYNTGKDDFLYNDAIGKHGTWATMMFERLAAARKTLNDHAALFSSIDQNERERLEYTLGAVFGIDNRLGEIIWHNVTDNNPTQIATEHEYVECFGASTEARATPWKSSISDAKEALVRIGAELIAKYKDAPDLEKAYREWFRENKAFLGRLDRYKYIDVGGVYTGSQSVHNPGKEGYRYAVKHPRTGKACKQPLMGYRFPKETMDELLSEGRILFGDDENKIVELKVYAHEFEDKRSSILTLDGRVGANELRALFTGTLPFRNPKPTGLIEELVPFVASGSAVVADFFAGSGTTGHAVINLNRDDGGTRKFVLVEQGEYFDTVLLPRMAKVIACPEWKDGKPKPGVAMQVADGEDAEAHWSVRSPKLVEVLRLERYEDSLDALELPAEADARRGGQMSFADEPLRYVYEAAAGKSSVALNHAQLAKPFDCTIPQTVNGAPALVKVDIVSTALLLLGLHPVRVRDVARTDKTSPRYLFIEAHANGKPKELHLLFLRDCDDILIGKKLKQHAEKEMQWLDQIVAREFGHSLGDYATIWYNRDAVLSSPNGRSLDPEVIRRMLERAPMERDA
;
A
#
# COMPACT_ATOMS: atom_id res chain seq x y z
N MET A 1 -63.90 2.20 2.97
CA MET A 1 -63.49 0.80 3.22
C MET A 1 -62.37 0.46 2.25
N GLY A 2 -61.24 -0.07 2.74
CA GLY A 2 -60.04 -0.40 1.97
C GLY A 2 -58.80 -0.36 2.87
N GLN A 3 -58.55 -1.47 3.58
CA GLN A 3 -57.48 -1.66 4.57
C GLN A 3 -56.09 -1.80 3.92
N CYS A 4 -55.08 -1.10 4.47
CA CYS A 4 -53.67 -1.38 4.20
C CYS A 4 -53.22 -2.55 5.09
N ARG A 5 -52.86 -3.68 4.48
CA ARG A 5 -52.24 -4.84 5.15
C ARG A 5 -50.75 -4.57 5.32
N GLY A 6 -50.23 -4.65 6.56
CA GLY A 6 -48.79 -4.56 6.81
C GLY A 6 -48.32 -4.10 8.20
N CYS A 7 -49.21 -3.90 9.18
CA CYS A 7 -48.78 -3.60 10.56
C CYS A 7 -48.79 -4.87 11.42
N PRO A 8 -47.68 -5.26 12.08
CA PRO A 8 -47.68 -6.33 13.07
C PRO A 8 -48.39 -5.85 14.33
N THR A 9 -49.53 -6.46 14.65
CA THR A 9 -50.26 -6.27 15.89
C THR A 9 -49.67 -7.11 17.01
N GLY A 10 -49.33 -6.47 18.14
CA GLY A 10 -49.51 -7.02 19.48
C GLY A 10 -48.43 -7.96 20.03
N ARG A 11 -47.37 -7.39 20.59
CA ARG A 11 -46.65 -7.99 21.74
C ARG A 11 -46.82 -7.02 22.91
N VAL A 12 -47.40 -7.49 24.01
CA VAL A 12 -47.55 -6.75 25.26
C VAL A 12 -46.14 -6.44 25.78
N MET A 13 -45.65 -5.22 25.51
CA MET A 13 -44.44 -4.70 26.12
C MET A 13 -44.80 -4.19 27.51
N THR A 14 -44.16 -4.76 28.53
CA THR A 14 -43.95 -4.10 29.81
C THR A 14 -43.33 -2.72 29.57
N ALA A 15 -43.84 -1.70 30.25
CA ALA A 15 -43.47 -0.31 30.04
C ALA A 15 -41.99 -0.05 30.39
N THR A 16 -41.10 -0.19 29.41
CA THR A 16 -39.81 0.50 29.39
C THR A 16 -40.07 1.98 29.12
N SER A 17 -39.59 2.87 30.00
CA SER A 17 -39.72 4.32 29.88
C SER A 17 -39.32 4.80 28.48
N ALA A 18 -40.18 5.57 27.82
CA ALA A 18 -39.86 6.16 26.53
C ALA A 18 -38.66 7.12 26.66
N THR A 19 -37.51 6.75 26.06
CA THR A 19 -36.29 7.56 26.06
C THR A 19 -36.55 8.98 25.54
N THR A 20 -36.12 9.99 26.29
CA THR A 20 -36.31 11.40 25.95
C THR A 20 -35.49 11.81 24.72
N ALA A 21 -35.83 12.93 24.07
CA ALA A 21 -35.04 13.45 22.95
C ALA A 21 -33.59 13.79 23.38
N ARG A 22 -33.42 14.29 24.60
CA ARG A 22 -32.10 14.55 25.21
C ARG A 22 -31.30 13.27 25.36
N GLU A 23 -31.88 12.21 25.95
CA GLU A 23 -31.19 10.93 26.13
C GLU A 23 -30.76 10.31 24.79
N ARG A 24 -31.61 10.39 23.75
CA ARG A 24 -31.25 9.91 22.41
C ARG A 24 -30.09 10.71 21.81
N PHE A 25 -30.10 12.03 21.95
CA PHE A 25 -29.01 12.89 21.47
C PHE A 25 -27.69 12.61 22.20
N LEU A 26 -27.74 12.54 23.54
CA LEU A 26 -26.54 12.26 24.33
C LEU A 26 -25.99 10.86 24.05
N LYS A 27 -26.86 9.86 23.88
CA LYS A 27 -26.43 8.51 23.49
C LYS A 27 -25.71 8.52 22.14
N LEU A 28 -26.29 9.15 21.11
CA LEU A 28 -25.65 9.26 19.79
C LEU A 28 -24.26 9.92 19.91
N LEU A 29 -24.17 11.05 20.60
CA LEU A 29 -22.93 11.81 20.65
C LEU A 29 -21.88 11.12 21.53
N LYS A 30 -22.24 10.61 22.71
CA LYS A 30 -21.30 9.99 23.65
C LYS A 30 -20.92 8.57 23.27
N ASP A 31 -21.88 7.73 22.90
CA ASP A 31 -21.65 6.28 22.76
C ASP A 31 -21.29 5.88 21.34
N ASP A 32 -21.86 6.57 20.35
CA ASP A 32 -21.73 6.22 18.95
C ASP A 32 -20.64 7.06 18.27
N ILE A 33 -20.72 8.40 18.34
CA ILE A 33 -19.78 9.34 17.70
C ILE A 33 -18.45 9.42 18.48
N LEU A 34 -18.49 9.82 19.76
CA LEU A 34 -17.28 10.03 20.56
C LEU A 34 -16.80 8.76 21.26
N GLN A 35 -17.65 7.73 21.35
CA GLN A 35 -17.32 6.46 22.00
C GLN A 35 -16.64 6.61 23.38
N LEU A 36 -17.16 7.53 24.22
CA LEU A 36 -16.62 7.85 25.54
C LEU A 36 -16.71 6.66 26.52
N ASP A 37 -17.46 5.61 26.19
CA ASP A 37 -17.45 4.34 26.90
C ASP A 37 -16.10 3.59 26.76
N LEU A 38 -15.30 3.93 25.75
CA LEU A 38 -13.96 3.37 25.50
C LEU A 38 -12.84 4.13 26.19
N ALA A 39 -13.18 5.14 26.99
CA ALA A 39 -12.21 6.09 27.48
C ALA A 39 -11.27 5.61 28.61
N ALA A 40 -11.12 4.29 28.75
CA ALA A 40 -10.02 3.66 29.49
C ALA A 40 -8.88 3.21 28.58
N LEU A 41 -9.06 3.29 27.26
CA LEU A 41 -8.05 2.99 26.24
C LEU A 41 -7.03 4.13 26.15
N ASP A 42 -5.77 3.85 26.45
CA ASP A 42 -4.68 4.81 26.35
C ASP A 42 -3.81 4.59 25.10
N PHE A 43 -4.44 4.37 23.94
CA PHE A 43 -3.79 4.33 22.61
C PHE A 43 -4.66 5.03 21.55
N GLY A 44 -4.05 5.44 20.44
CA GLY A 44 -4.76 6.02 19.30
C GLY A 44 -5.56 7.30 19.62
N ILE A 45 -6.69 7.49 18.90
CA ILE A 45 -7.58 8.65 19.05
C ILE A 45 -8.27 8.71 20.43
N TYR A 46 -8.43 7.57 21.11
CA TYR A 46 -9.09 7.51 22.41
C TYR A 46 -8.28 8.21 23.50
N ARG A 47 -6.95 8.27 23.39
CA ARG A 47 -6.09 9.06 24.30
C ARG A 47 -6.49 10.53 24.32
N ILE A 48 -6.77 11.08 23.13
CA ILE A 48 -7.18 12.47 22.96
C ILE A 48 -8.52 12.72 23.65
N LEU A 49 -9.47 11.81 23.47
CA LEU A 49 -10.80 11.90 24.09
C LEU A 49 -10.75 11.73 25.62
N ASN A 50 -9.85 10.87 26.12
CA ASN A 50 -9.65 10.66 27.56
C ASN A 50 -9.11 11.90 28.24
N TYR A 51 -8.16 12.57 27.58
CA TYR A 51 -7.40 13.68 28.14
C TYR A 51 -8.29 14.82 28.68
N ARG A 52 -9.43 15.10 28.02
CA ARG A 52 -10.40 16.12 28.45
C ARG A 52 -11.78 15.54 28.77
N ARG A 53 -11.86 14.23 29.06
CA ARG A 53 -13.14 13.51 29.27
C ARG A 53 -14.04 14.20 30.28
N ARG A 54 -13.50 14.59 31.45
CA ARG A 54 -14.30 15.23 32.52
C ARG A 54 -14.98 16.51 32.04
N GLU A 55 -14.32 17.28 31.18
CA GLU A 55 -14.84 18.53 30.64
C GLU A 55 -15.86 18.27 29.53
N ILE A 56 -15.60 17.28 28.67
CA ILE A 56 -16.54 16.81 27.66
C ILE A 56 -17.84 16.32 28.34
N ASP A 57 -17.73 15.46 29.35
CA ASP A 57 -18.88 14.96 30.11
C ASP A 57 -19.62 16.09 30.82
N ALA A 58 -18.90 17.01 31.49
CA ALA A 58 -19.52 18.17 32.14
C ALA A 58 -20.26 19.08 31.14
N PHE A 59 -19.68 19.29 29.96
CA PHE A 59 -20.31 20.07 28.90
C PHE A 59 -21.60 19.40 28.40
N LEU A 60 -21.51 18.12 28.05
CA LEU A 60 -22.63 17.37 27.46
C LEU A 60 -23.77 17.15 28.45
N ASP A 61 -23.47 16.84 29.70
CA ASP A 61 -24.51 16.50 30.69
C ASP A 61 -25.20 17.74 31.27
N ASN A 62 -24.43 18.80 31.55
CA ASN A 62 -24.91 19.94 32.32
C ASN A 62 -24.95 21.24 31.52
N GLU A 63 -23.86 21.61 30.86
CA GLU A 63 -23.72 22.91 30.22
C GLU A 63 -24.62 23.06 29.00
N LEU A 64 -24.69 22.05 28.13
CA LEU A 64 -25.53 22.08 26.92
C LEU A 64 -27.01 22.33 27.28
N ARG A 65 -27.50 21.66 28.32
CA ARG A 65 -28.86 21.88 28.83
C ARG A 65 -29.02 23.30 29.37
N ARG A 66 -28.07 23.77 30.18
CA ARG A 66 -28.09 25.12 30.75
C ARG A 66 -28.10 26.20 29.67
N GLN A 67 -27.34 26.03 28.59
CA GLN A 67 -27.30 26.97 27.46
C GLN A 67 -28.64 27.02 26.73
N ILE A 68 -29.29 25.86 26.50
CA ILE A 68 -30.62 25.80 25.90
C ILE A 68 -31.65 26.50 26.80
N ASP A 69 -31.66 26.19 28.09
CA ASP A 69 -32.63 26.76 29.04
C ASP A 69 -32.47 28.28 29.17
N THR A 70 -31.22 28.75 29.25
CA THR A 70 -30.90 30.18 29.29
C THR A 70 -31.36 30.87 28.01
N ALA A 71 -31.04 30.30 26.84
CA ALA A 71 -31.43 30.90 25.57
C ALA A 71 -32.95 30.95 25.40
N LEU A 72 -33.68 29.86 25.72
CA LEU A 72 -35.14 29.81 25.66
C LEU A 72 -35.83 30.80 26.60
N ALA A 73 -35.23 31.09 27.77
CA ALA A 73 -35.75 32.06 28.74
C ALA A 73 -35.64 33.51 28.22
N THR A 74 -34.68 33.80 27.34
CA THR A 74 -34.50 35.14 26.74
C THR A 74 -35.38 35.41 25.52
N LEU A 75 -36.06 34.39 24.97
CA LEU A 75 -36.87 34.56 23.77
C LEU A 75 -38.21 35.25 24.07
N PRO A 76 -38.67 36.16 23.18
CA PRO A 76 -39.98 36.81 23.33
C PRO A 76 -41.14 35.79 23.15
N GLY A 77 -42.35 36.19 23.56
CA GLY A 77 -43.55 35.36 23.49
C GLY A 77 -43.66 34.28 24.59
N LYS A 78 -44.84 33.67 24.71
CA LYS A 78 -45.09 32.61 25.71
C LYS A 78 -44.39 31.29 25.32
N PRO A 79 -43.76 30.58 26.27
CA PRO A 79 -43.24 29.23 26.03
C PRO A 79 -44.35 28.31 25.51
N GLY A 80 -44.06 27.58 24.43
CA GLY A 80 -44.89 26.49 23.93
C GLY A 80 -44.75 25.22 24.78
N GLY A 81 -45.06 24.06 24.20
CA GLY A 81 -44.84 22.74 24.84
C GLY A 81 -43.37 22.43 25.15
N ASP A 82 -42.92 21.18 24.99
CA ASP A 82 -41.53 20.79 25.25
C ASP A 82 -40.54 21.38 24.21
N GLU A 83 -40.18 22.66 24.36
CA GLU A 83 -39.28 23.39 23.47
C GLU A 83 -37.83 22.88 23.59
N GLN A 84 -37.40 22.52 24.80
CA GLN A 84 -36.09 21.93 25.05
C GLN A 84 -35.95 20.59 24.32
N GLY A 85 -36.94 19.69 24.48
CA GLY A 85 -36.96 18.41 23.79
C GLY A 85 -37.01 18.54 22.28
N ARG A 86 -37.66 19.57 21.73
CA ARG A 86 -37.64 19.89 20.29
C ARG A 86 -36.25 20.31 19.81
N ILE A 87 -35.52 21.15 20.55
CA ILE A 87 -34.15 21.53 20.20
C ILE A 87 -33.25 20.29 20.18
N PHE A 88 -33.29 19.45 21.21
CA PHE A 88 -32.55 18.18 21.22
C PHE A 88 -32.95 17.25 20.08
N HIS A 89 -34.24 17.20 19.72
CA HIS A 89 -34.72 16.42 18.60
C HIS A 89 -34.14 16.90 17.26
N HIS A 90 -34.03 18.22 17.04
CA HIS A 90 -33.40 18.76 15.83
C HIS A 90 -31.91 18.43 15.77
N LEU A 91 -31.18 18.60 16.87
CA LEU A 91 -29.76 18.22 16.96
C LEU A 91 -29.57 16.73 16.68
N TYR A 92 -30.34 15.86 17.34
CA TYR A 92 -30.31 14.42 17.09
C TYR A 92 -30.60 14.07 15.63
N THR A 93 -31.68 14.62 15.06
CA THR A 93 -32.10 14.30 13.70
C THR A 93 -31.06 14.73 12.67
N PHE A 94 -30.39 15.87 12.91
CA PHE A 94 -29.30 16.33 12.07
C PHE A 94 -28.09 15.38 12.16
N PHE A 95 -27.49 15.19 13.35
CA PHE A 95 -26.28 14.38 13.47
C PHE A 95 -26.51 12.90 13.12
N ALA A 96 -27.64 12.30 13.53
CA ALA A 96 -27.97 10.91 13.22
C ALA A 96 -28.17 10.66 11.72
N ARG A 97 -28.49 11.69 10.93
CA ARG A 97 -28.62 11.57 9.48
C ARG A 97 -27.26 11.40 8.80
N TYR A 98 -26.26 12.15 9.26
CA TYR A 98 -24.95 12.22 8.62
C TYR A 98 -23.90 11.31 9.26
N TYR A 99 -24.17 10.72 10.43
CA TYR A 99 -23.32 9.71 11.05
C TYR A 99 -23.80 8.29 10.70
N ASP A 100 -22.91 7.41 10.25
CA ASP A 100 -23.20 6.03 9.87
C ASP A 100 -22.02 5.12 10.25
N ASP A 101 -22.23 4.21 11.22
CA ASP A 101 -21.29 3.16 11.63
C ASP A 101 -19.80 3.59 11.80
N GLY A 102 -19.55 4.79 12.35
CA GLY A 102 -18.18 5.29 12.59
C GLY A 102 -17.80 6.50 11.75
N ASP A 103 -18.53 6.76 10.67
CA ASP A 103 -18.13 7.76 9.67
C ASP A 103 -19.16 8.88 9.52
N PHE A 104 -18.68 10.08 9.18
CA PHE A 104 -19.52 11.17 8.68
C PHE A 104 -19.67 11.04 7.16
N VAL A 105 -20.88 10.73 6.71
CA VAL A 105 -21.20 10.47 5.30
C VAL A 105 -22.15 11.51 4.74
N THR A 106 -21.88 11.94 3.51
CA THR A 106 -22.80 12.81 2.77
C THR A 106 -24.10 12.04 2.49
N ARG A 107 -25.26 12.71 2.64
CA ARG A 107 -26.59 12.14 2.35
C ARG A 107 -27.28 12.92 1.24
N PRO A 108 -28.08 12.29 0.36
CA PRO A 108 -28.78 13.02 -0.69
C PRO A 108 -29.73 14.04 -0.07
N ARG A 109 -29.80 15.23 -0.66
CA ARG A 109 -30.73 16.27 -0.24
C ARG A 109 -32.15 15.85 -0.64
N ARG A 110 -33.05 15.78 0.35
CA ARG A 110 -34.47 15.48 0.13
C ARG A 110 -35.31 16.57 0.78
N GLY A 111 -36.20 17.18 0.00
CA GLY A 111 -37.21 18.11 0.52
C GLY A 111 -38.29 17.37 1.30
N ARG A 112 -38.79 17.98 2.39
CA ARG A 112 -39.83 17.42 3.26
C ARG A 112 -41.20 17.31 2.57
N LYS A 113 -41.43 18.13 1.54
CA LYS A 113 -42.55 18.09 0.58
C LYS A 113 -41.96 18.34 -0.81
N ALA A 114 -42.51 17.73 -1.86
CA ALA A 114 -42.09 17.87 -3.26
C ALA A 114 -42.28 19.29 -3.86
N ALA A 115 -42.36 20.33 -3.02
CA ALA A 115 -42.84 21.66 -3.38
C ALA A 115 -41.74 22.61 -3.92
N TYR A 116 -40.45 22.28 -3.80
CA TYR A 116 -39.37 23.15 -4.27
C TYR A 116 -38.22 22.35 -4.92
N SER A 117 -37.65 22.90 -5.98
CA SER A 117 -36.47 22.36 -6.66
C SER A 117 -35.24 22.51 -5.77
N VAL A 118 -34.52 21.41 -5.55
CA VAL A 118 -33.15 21.47 -5.04
C VAL A 118 -32.28 21.99 -6.20
N PRO A 119 -31.57 23.12 -6.07
CA PRO A 119 -30.68 23.57 -7.12
C PRO A 119 -29.62 22.51 -7.37
N TYR A 120 -29.60 21.96 -8.58
CA TYR A 120 -28.63 20.96 -8.98
C TYR A 120 -27.26 21.63 -9.15
N ASN A 121 -26.28 21.22 -8.34
CA ASN A 121 -24.92 21.76 -8.36
C ASN A 121 -23.88 20.73 -8.87
N GLY A 122 -24.34 19.63 -9.46
CA GLY A 122 -23.47 18.57 -9.98
C GLY A 122 -22.80 17.68 -8.92
N GLN A 123 -23.01 17.90 -7.62
CA GLN A 123 -22.38 17.05 -6.60
C GLN A 123 -22.92 15.61 -6.63
N ASP A 124 -24.20 15.45 -7.01
CA ASP A 124 -24.88 14.15 -7.10
C ASP A 124 -24.46 13.29 -8.31
N VAL A 125 -23.62 13.80 -9.23
CA VAL A 125 -23.09 13.04 -10.39
C VAL A 125 -21.69 12.49 -10.20
N HIS A 126 -21.03 12.75 -9.07
CA HIS A 126 -19.79 12.06 -8.76
C HIS A 126 -20.09 10.61 -8.36
N PHE A 127 -19.48 9.63 -9.03
CA PHE A 127 -19.68 8.21 -8.77
C PHE A 127 -19.40 7.77 -7.30
N TRP A 128 -18.64 8.56 -6.53
CA TRP A 128 -18.28 8.30 -5.12
C TRP A 128 -18.51 9.50 -4.18
N TRP A 129 -19.51 10.34 -4.46
CA TRP A 129 -19.79 11.58 -3.72
C TRP A 129 -19.90 11.44 -2.18
N ALA A 130 -20.31 10.27 -1.67
CA ALA A 130 -20.55 10.06 -0.24
C ALA A 130 -19.27 10.12 0.63
N THR A 131 -18.11 9.80 0.05
CA THR A 131 -16.80 9.70 0.73
C THR A 131 -15.74 10.56 0.04
N LYS A 132 -16.14 11.42 -0.90
CA LYS A 132 -15.22 12.23 -1.69
C LYS A 132 -14.53 13.26 -0.78
N GLY A 133 -13.20 13.25 -0.80
CA GLY A 133 -12.38 14.17 0.00
C GLY A 133 -12.16 13.74 1.44
N SER A 134 -12.59 12.53 1.83
CA SER A 134 -12.22 11.88 3.10
C SER A 134 -11.05 10.93 2.91
N HIS A 135 -10.22 10.78 3.94
CA HIS A 135 -9.09 9.85 3.95
C HIS A 135 -9.58 8.45 4.29
N TYR A 136 -9.29 7.49 3.41
CA TYR A 136 -9.56 6.09 3.71
C TYR A 136 -8.45 5.55 4.63
N VAL A 137 -8.84 5.21 5.85
CA VAL A 137 -7.96 4.53 6.81
C VAL A 137 -8.34 3.06 6.83
N LYS A 138 -7.43 2.23 6.30
CA LYS A 138 -7.55 0.79 6.44
C LYS A 138 -7.44 0.47 7.92
N SER A 139 -8.37 -0.32 8.43
CA SER A 139 -8.28 -0.87 9.78
C SER A 139 -7.11 -1.88 9.84
N GLY A 140 -5.89 -1.40 10.07
CA GLY A 140 -4.82 -2.24 10.59
C GLY A 140 -5.17 -2.60 12.02
N GLU A 141 -5.03 -3.88 12.39
CA GLU A 141 -5.28 -4.51 13.70
C GLU A 141 -5.52 -3.53 14.85
N ARG A 142 -6.74 -2.94 14.87
CA ARG A 142 -7.06 -1.71 15.59
C ARG A 142 -6.94 -1.88 17.10
N PHE A 143 -6.97 -3.14 17.53
CA PHE A 143 -6.98 -3.56 18.92
C PHE A 143 -6.11 -4.81 19.13
N SER A 144 -4.79 -4.66 19.24
CA SER A 144 -3.93 -5.74 19.79
C SER A 144 -4.44 -6.21 21.16
N SER A 145 -5.00 -5.29 21.95
CA SER A 145 -5.92 -5.57 23.04
C SER A 145 -6.90 -4.41 23.24
N TYR A 146 -8.13 -4.70 23.68
CA TYR A 146 -9.21 -3.73 23.88
C TYR A 146 -9.68 -3.79 25.32
N VAL A 147 -9.52 -2.70 26.07
CA VAL A 147 -9.81 -2.66 27.50
C VAL A 147 -10.86 -1.62 27.82
N TRP A 148 -11.84 -1.98 28.65
CA TRP A 148 -12.71 -0.99 29.30
C TRP A 148 -12.89 -1.35 30.77
N ARG A 149 -13.57 -0.48 31.52
CA ARG A 149 -13.91 -0.73 32.92
C ARG A 149 -15.41 -0.92 33.09
N ASP A 150 -15.78 -1.95 33.83
CA ASP A 150 -17.13 -2.17 34.35
C ASP A 150 -17.09 -1.98 35.89
N GLY A 151 -17.49 -0.79 36.34
CA GLY A 151 -17.28 -0.37 37.73
C GLY A 151 -15.79 -0.29 38.10
N ALA A 152 -15.36 -1.09 39.09
CA ALA A 152 -13.96 -1.18 39.52
C ALA A 152 -13.14 -2.24 38.76
N ARG A 153 -13.80 -3.10 37.96
CA ARG A 153 -13.18 -4.24 37.27
C ARG A 153 -12.73 -3.81 35.87
N ALA A 154 -11.49 -4.13 35.49
CA ALA A 154 -11.02 -3.98 34.11
C ALA A 154 -11.44 -5.20 33.29
N ILE A 155 -11.92 -5.00 32.07
CA ILE A 155 -12.26 -6.07 31.13
C ILE A 155 -11.45 -5.88 29.85
N ARG A 156 -10.65 -6.87 29.48
CA ARG A 156 -9.80 -6.90 28.29
C ARG A 156 -10.33 -7.90 27.27
N ILE A 157 -10.39 -7.50 26.01
CA ILE A 157 -10.60 -8.39 24.87
C ILE A 157 -9.27 -8.51 24.13
N GLU A 158 -8.84 -9.74 23.89
CA GLU A 158 -7.58 -10.04 23.19
C GLU A 158 -7.77 -11.22 22.24
N VAL A 159 -6.94 -11.28 21.21
CA VAL A 159 -6.83 -12.48 20.36
C VAL A 159 -5.70 -13.32 20.93
N ALA A 160 -5.97 -14.59 21.27
CA ALA A 160 -4.89 -15.45 21.74
C ALA A 160 -3.87 -15.67 20.64
N GLU A 161 -2.58 -15.64 20.99
CA GLU A 161 -1.50 -15.98 20.07
C GLU A 161 -1.78 -17.36 19.47
N ALA A 162 -2.04 -17.39 18.16
CA ALA A 162 -2.21 -18.64 17.46
C ALA A 162 -0.84 -19.33 17.40
N ASP A 163 -0.72 -20.49 18.06
CA ASP A 163 0.42 -21.43 17.98
C ASP A 163 0.59 -22.05 16.57
N VAL A 164 -0.11 -21.50 15.58
CA VAL A 164 -0.06 -21.83 14.16
C VAL A 164 -0.05 -20.49 13.44
N GLU A 165 1.01 -20.22 12.67
CA GLU A 165 1.16 -19.03 11.82
C GLU A 165 -0.21 -18.60 11.25
N LYS A 166 -0.55 -17.31 11.42
CA LYS A 166 -1.68 -16.64 10.75
C LYS A 166 -1.71 -16.95 9.23
N ASP A 167 -0.58 -17.37 8.68
CA ASP A 167 -0.28 -17.68 7.27
C ASP A 167 -0.76 -19.04 6.73
N ASN A 168 -1.56 -19.82 7.45
CA ASN A 168 -2.12 -21.06 6.87
C ASN A 168 -3.37 -20.77 6.00
N VAL A 169 -3.12 -20.40 4.73
CA VAL A 169 -4.07 -19.83 3.75
C VAL A 169 -4.71 -20.91 2.86
N LYS A 170 -4.72 -22.18 3.30
CA LYS A 170 -5.67 -23.21 2.81
C LYS A 170 -6.78 -23.51 3.82
N GLY A 171 -6.94 -22.67 4.83
CA GLY A 171 -8.01 -22.78 5.81
C GLY A 171 -9.37 -22.34 5.25
N PRO A 172 -10.48 -22.86 5.79
CA PRO A 172 -11.81 -22.27 5.64
C PRO A 172 -11.81 -20.80 6.06
N LYS A 173 -12.82 -20.02 5.63
CA LYS A 173 -13.05 -18.64 6.08
C LYS A 173 -12.88 -18.54 7.60
N ARG A 174 -12.03 -17.60 8.03
CA ARG A 174 -11.70 -17.40 9.44
C ARG A 174 -12.59 -16.34 10.06
N TYR A 175 -12.85 -16.49 11.34
CA TYR A 175 -13.69 -15.62 12.14
C TYR A 175 -13.01 -15.38 13.49
N TYR A 176 -13.31 -14.25 14.12
CA TYR A 176 -12.98 -14.00 15.52
C TYR A 176 -13.99 -14.75 16.40
N LEU A 177 -13.60 -15.93 16.85
CA LEU A 177 -14.47 -16.84 17.56
C LEU A 177 -14.10 -16.94 19.04
N PRO A 178 -15.04 -17.28 19.92
CA PRO A 178 -14.76 -17.47 21.33
C PRO A 178 -13.67 -18.50 21.62
N GLU A 179 -12.76 -18.17 22.54
CA GLU A 179 -11.82 -19.11 23.14
C GLU A 179 -12.08 -19.29 24.64
N GLY A 180 -12.26 -18.19 25.38
CA GLY A 180 -12.52 -18.27 26.81
C GLY A 180 -12.71 -16.92 27.49
N ILE A 181 -13.20 -16.95 28.73
CA ILE A 181 -13.16 -15.81 29.64
C ILE A 181 -12.46 -16.27 30.92
N GLU A 182 -11.41 -15.57 31.31
CA GLU A 182 -10.59 -15.84 32.49
C GLU A 182 -10.50 -14.59 33.36
N GLU A 183 -10.48 -14.76 34.69
CA GLU A 183 -10.23 -13.65 35.62
C GLU A 183 -8.84 -13.85 36.23
N ALA A 184 -7.96 -12.87 36.04
CA ALA A 184 -6.59 -12.87 36.53
C ALA A 184 -6.20 -11.46 36.99
N ASP A 185 -5.53 -11.32 38.14
CA ASP A 185 -5.01 -10.06 38.67
C ASP A 185 -6.04 -8.90 38.79
N GLY A 186 -7.32 -9.22 39.00
CA GLY A 186 -8.41 -8.23 39.08
C GLY A 186 -8.91 -7.72 37.73
N GLU A 187 -8.47 -8.33 36.63
CA GLU A 187 -8.87 -8.08 35.25
C GLU A 187 -9.61 -9.30 34.68
N LEU A 188 -10.72 -9.06 33.98
CA LEU A 188 -11.45 -10.08 33.23
C LEU A 188 -10.96 -10.11 31.78
N ARG A 189 -10.32 -11.18 31.36
CA ARG A 189 -9.81 -11.36 30.00
C ARG A 189 -10.77 -12.20 29.16
N VAL A 190 -11.26 -11.62 28.08
CA VAL A 190 -12.11 -12.21 27.06
C VAL A 190 -11.22 -12.56 25.87
N ARG A 191 -10.92 -13.84 25.69
CA ARG A 191 -10.05 -14.32 24.60
C ARG A 191 -10.87 -14.76 23.39
N LEU A 192 -10.46 -14.28 22.22
CA LEU A 192 -10.95 -14.70 20.93
C LEU A 192 -9.83 -15.41 20.16
N ALA A 193 -10.19 -16.36 19.31
CA ALA A 193 -9.28 -17.02 18.39
C ALA A 193 -9.64 -16.65 16.95
N PHE A 194 -8.65 -16.25 16.15
CA PHE A 194 -8.83 -16.00 14.72
C PHE A 194 -8.67 -17.30 13.91
N ARG A 195 -9.76 -18.07 13.82
CA ARG A 195 -9.75 -19.45 13.29
C ARG A 195 -10.96 -19.72 12.38
N PRO A 196 -10.93 -20.75 11.54
CA PRO A 196 -12.11 -21.20 10.81
C PRO A 196 -13.20 -21.76 11.75
N LEU A 197 -14.44 -21.82 11.25
CA LEU A 197 -15.52 -22.56 11.93
C LEU A 197 -15.16 -24.04 12.03
N ASP A 198 -15.52 -24.66 13.16
CA ASP A 198 -15.48 -26.12 13.27
C ASP A 198 -16.70 -26.77 12.60
N LYS A 199 -16.68 -28.11 12.47
CA LYS A 199 -17.74 -28.86 11.77
C LYS A 199 -19.14 -28.64 12.38
N ASP A 200 -19.24 -28.43 13.69
CA ASP A 200 -20.51 -28.20 14.37
C ASP A 200 -20.97 -26.75 14.17
N GLU A 201 -20.06 -25.78 14.26
CA GLU A 201 -20.30 -24.37 13.99
C GLU A 201 -20.75 -24.15 12.53
N THR A 202 -20.08 -24.75 11.55
CA THR A 202 -20.49 -24.71 10.13
C THR A 202 -21.91 -25.24 9.95
N ARG A 203 -22.21 -26.42 10.51
CA ARG A 203 -23.54 -27.05 10.39
C ARG A 203 -24.65 -26.16 10.98
N ARG A 204 -24.39 -25.48 12.10
CA ARG A 204 -25.40 -24.68 12.81
C ARG A 204 -25.56 -23.26 12.25
N PHE A 205 -24.48 -22.66 11.76
CA PHE A 205 -24.45 -21.22 11.49
C PHE A 205 -24.24 -20.82 10.02
N GLU A 206 -23.70 -21.70 9.15
CA GLU A 206 -23.50 -21.41 7.71
C GLU A 206 -24.58 -21.99 6.80
N THR A 207 -25.24 -23.10 7.18
CA THR A 207 -26.19 -23.78 6.29
C THR A 207 -27.46 -22.95 6.07
N LYS A 208 -27.65 -22.40 4.85
CA LYS A 208 -28.92 -21.85 4.38
C LYS A 208 -30.01 -22.92 4.54
N ARG A 209 -31.09 -22.63 5.29
CA ARG A 209 -32.36 -23.36 5.12
C ARG A 209 -32.81 -23.16 3.67
N GLN A 210 -32.56 -24.13 2.78
CA GLN A 210 -33.31 -24.28 1.54
C GLN A 210 -34.78 -24.41 1.94
N ARG A 211 -35.60 -23.45 1.54
CA ARG A 211 -37.05 -23.53 1.72
C ARG A 211 -37.60 -24.20 0.45
N GLY A 212 -37.87 -25.50 0.53
CA GLY A 212 -38.53 -26.26 -0.54
C GLY A 212 -38.52 -27.78 -0.33
N GLU A 213 -39.72 -28.32 -0.04
CA GLU A 213 -40.26 -29.67 -0.33
C GLU A 213 -39.71 -30.95 0.35
N GLU A 214 -40.61 -31.54 1.15
CA GLU A 214 -40.82 -32.95 1.55
C GLU A 214 -39.70 -33.78 2.23
N SER A 215 -39.86 -34.03 3.54
CA SER A 215 -40.50 -35.24 4.10
C SER A 215 -40.34 -35.25 5.63
N GLY A 216 -41.29 -35.88 6.32
CA GLY A 216 -41.54 -35.71 7.75
C GLY A 216 -40.49 -36.22 8.72
N GLU A 217 -40.76 -35.87 9.98
CA GLU A 217 -40.23 -36.39 11.25
C GLU A 217 -39.10 -35.58 11.92
N ASP A 218 -39.50 -34.97 13.05
CA ASP A 218 -38.73 -34.36 14.14
C ASP A 218 -37.66 -33.30 13.81
N ALA A 219 -38.15 -32.08 13.55
CA ALA A 219 -37.37 -30.87 13.80
C ALA A 219 -37.82 -30.25 15.12
N GLY A 220 -37.12 -30.57 16.21
CA GLY A 220 -37.23 -29.85 17.48
C GLY A 220 -36.95 -28.35 17.29
N ASP A 221 -37.72 -27.53 18.00
CA ASP A 221 -37.65 -26.07 17.98
C ASP A 221 -36.21 -25.57 18.21
N VAL A 222 -35.59 -25.01 17.18
CA VAL A 222 -34.37 -24.21 17.33
C VAL A 222 -34.78 -22.75 17.21
N GLU A 223 -34.72 -22.04 18.34
CA GLU A 223 -35.00 -20.61 18.44
C GLU A 223 -34.21 -19.79 17.40
N ALA A 224 -34.87 -18.78 16.83
CA ALA A 224 -34.28 -17.88 15.86
C ALA A 224 -33.22 -16.99 16.54
N VAL A 225 -31.94 -17.28 16.31
CA VAL A 225 -30.82 -16.46 16.80
C VAL A 225 -30.68 -15.19 15.96
N GLU A 226 -30.72 -14.02 16.59
CA GLU A 226 -30.51 -12.71 15.96
C GLU A 226 -29.01 -12.48 15.60
N GLY A 227 -28.76 -11.99 14.38
CA GLY A 227 -27.43 -11.62 13.87
C GLY A 227 -27.35 -11.74 12.34
N ARG A 228 -26.64 -10.83 11.66
CA ARG A 228 -26.58 -10.76 10.18
C ARG A 228 -25.68 -11.86 9.57
N GLY A 229 -24.78 -12.47 10.36
CA GLY A 229 -23.82 -13.48 9.89
C GLY A 229 -23.41 -14.53 10.94
N ALA A 230 -22.67 -15.57 10.51
CA ALA A 230 -22.28 -16.71 11.36
C ALA A 230 -21.46 -16.29 12.59
N GLN A 231 -20.48 -15.40 12.44
CA GLN A 231 -19.66 -14.86 13.54
C GLN A 231 -20.51 -14.18 14.62
N GLU A 232 -21.39 -13.27 14.23
CA GLU A 232 -22.25 -12.53 15.15
C GLU A 232 -23.18 -13.49 15.90
N ARG A 233 -23.77 -14.47 15.20
CA ARG A 233 -24.64 -15.50 15.81
C ARG A 233 -23.88 -16.38 16.81
N ILE A 234 -22.62 -16.74 16.52
CA ILE A 234 -21.78 -17.54 17.43
C ILE A 234 -21.40 -16.73 18.68
N LEU A 235 -20.95 -15.49 18.51
CA LEU A 235 -20.58 -14.61 19.62
C LEU A 235 -21.79 -14.30 20.52
N ASN A 236 -22.95 -14.02 19.93
CA ASN A 236 -24.20 -13.79 20.65
C ASN A 236 -24.59 -15.02 21.48
N ASN A 237 -24.60 -16.21 20.87
CA ASN A 237 -24.91 -17.45 21.58
C ASN A 237 -23.93 -17.77 22.71
N TRP A 238 -22.64 -17.48 22.51
CA TRP A 238 -21.62 -17.69 23.53
C TRP A 238 -21.87 -16.82 24.76
N LEU A 239 -22.15 -15.52 24.56
CA LEU A 239 -22.37 -14.56 25.64
C LEU A 239 -23.74 -14.70 26.32
N GLU A 240 -24.78 -15.10 25.58
CA GLU A 240 -26.13 -15.34 26.10
C GLU A 240 -26.25 -16.68 26.84
N GLY A 241 -25.33 -17.62 26.58
CA GLY A 241 -25.30 -18.94 27.22
C GLY A 241 -26.23 -19.96 26.57
N SER A 242 -26.72 -19.66 25.37
CA SER A 242 -27.70 -20.43 24.60
C SER A 242 -27.07 -21.57 23.76
N GLY A 243 -25.74 -21.73 23.81
CA GLY A 243 -24.97 -22.69 22.99
C GLY A 243 -24.10 -23.69 23.78
N PRO A 244 -23.51 -24.69 23.09
CA PRO A 244 -22.70 -25.76 23.71
C PRO A 244 -21.39 -25.23 24.34
N ARG A 245 -20.82 -24.17 23.76
CA ARG A 245 -19.75 -23.37 24.36
C ARG A 245 -20.40 -22.13 24.96
N LYS A 246 -20.72 -22.16 26.26
CA LYS A 246 -21.26 -21.00 27.00
C LYS A 246 -20.16 -20.23 27.70
N ALA A 247 -20.19 -18.91 27.64
CA ALA A 247 -19.28 -18.06 28.37
C ALA A 247 -19.51 -18.19 29.89
N LYS A 248 -18.44 -18.42 30.66
CA LYS A 248 -18.49 -18.35 32.12
C LYS A 248 -18.32 -16.89 32.56
N ILE A 249 -19.35 -16.08 32.36
CA ILE A 249 -19.34 -14.66 32.72
C ILE A 249 -19.50 -14.54 34.25
N PRO A 250 -18.57 -13.92 34.99
CA PRO A 250 -18.69 -13.73 36.44
C PRO A 250 -19.93 -12.93 36.83
N SER A 251 -20.47 -13.18 38.03
CA SER A 251 -21.57 -12.41 38.58
C SER A 251 -21.17 -10.93 38.75
N GLY A 252 -22.05 -10.02 38.29
CA GLY A 252 -21.83 -8.57 38.38
C GLY A 252 -21.22 -7.93 37.13
N VAL A 253 -20.91 -8.69 36.08
CA VAL A 253 -20.55 -8.13 34.77
C VAL A 253 -21.81 -7.83 33.96
N ASP A 254 -21.93 -6.62 33.40
CA ASP A 254 -23.04 -6.28 32.51
C ASP A 254 -22.89 -7.02 31.16
N LYS A 255 -23.76 -8.02 30.95
CA LYS A 255 -23.76 -8.85 29.73
C LYS A 255 -24.11 -8.07 28.47
N VAL A 256 -24.97 -7.05 28.58
CA VAL A 256 -25.37 -6.22 27.43
C VAL A 256 -24.19 -5.37 27.00
N LEU A 257 -23.49 -4.79 27.98
CA LEU A 257 -22.29 -4.00 27.74
C LEU A 257 -21.14 -4.86 27.18
N LEU A 258 -20.88 -6.04 27.76
CA LEU A 258 -19.91 -7.00 27.25
C LEU A 258 -20.19 -7.40 25.79
N LYS A 259 -21.45 -7.71 25.46
CA LYS A 259 -21.87 -8.03 24.08
C LYS A 259 -21.61 -6.86 23.12
N LYS A 260 -21.91 -5.63 23.54
CA LYS A 260 -21.62 -4.41 22.76
C LYS A 260 -20.12 -4.26 22.49
N HIS A 261 -19.28 -4.41 23.51
CA HIS A 261 -17.82 -4.26 23.38
C HIS A 261 -17.17 -5.36 22.55
N VAL A 262 -17.61 -6.63 22.68
CA VAL A 262 -17.14 -7.72 21.82
C VAL A 262 -17.54 -7.51 20.36
N ALA A 263 -18.78 -7.12 20.10
CA ALA A 263 -19.22 -6.78 18.75
C ALA A 263 -18.41 -5.62 18.17
N ARG A 264 -18.14 -4.58 18.98
CA ARG A 264 -17.33 -3.42 18.58
C ARG A 264 -15.87 -3.78 18.33
N TYR A 265 -15.27 -4.63 19.16
CA TYR A 265 -13.90 -5.13 18.96
C TYR A 265 -13.78 -5.83 17.60
N VAL A 266 -14.66 -6.80 17.36
CA VAL A 266 -14.66 -7.59 16.13
C VAL A 266 -14.98 -6.72 14.91
N ALA A 267 -15.92 -5.79 15.02
CA ALA A 267 -16.20 -4.81 13.97
C ALA A 267 -14.99 -3.93 13.68
N GLY A 268 -14.31 -3.40 14.70
CA GLY A 268 -13.12 -2.56 14.50
C GLY A 268 -11.89 -3.30 13.97
N GLN A 269 -11.87 -4.64 14.05
CA GLN A 269 -10.86 -5.48 13.38
C GLN A 269 -11.20 -5.79 11.92
N THR A 270 -12.41 -5.44 11.46
CA THR A 270 -12.95 -5.86 10.16
C THR A 270 -13.57 -4.73 9.33
N GLN A 271 -13.75 -3.54 9.91
CA GLN A 271 -14.35 -2.37 9.27
C GLN A 271 -13.34 -1.24 9.11
N ASP A 272 -13.15 -0.83 7.87
CA ASP A 272 -12.44 0.38 7.52
C ASP A 272 -13.25 1.62 7.89
N PHE A 273 -12.57 2.75 8.07
CA PHE A 273 -13.20 4.01 8.46
C PHE A 273 -12.60 5.18 7.68
N PHE A 274 -13.31 6.30 7.71
CA PHE A 274 -12.93 7.53 7.04
C PHE A 274 -12.58 8.62 8.03
N VAL A 275 -11.53 9.37 7.71
CA VAL A 275 -11.22 10.62 8.38
C VAL A 275 -11.62 11.77 7.46
N HIS A 276 -12.43 12.71 7.94
CA HIS A 276 -13.00 13.78 7.11
C HIS A 276 -12.24 15.11 7.30
N PRO A 277 -11.25 15.45 6.44
CA PRO A 277 -10.34 16.59 6.62
C PRO A 277 -11.00 17.97 6.47
N GLN A 278 -12.30 18.03 6.18
CA GLN A 278 -13.08 19.26 6.03
C GLN A 278 -14.45 19.15 6.73
N LEU A 279 -14.51 18.45 7.88
CA LEU A 279 -15.77 18.10 8.52
C LEU A 279 -16.60 19.35 8.87
N ASP A 280 -15.94 20.43 9.31
CA ASP A 280 -16.58 21.69 9.65
C ASP A 280 -17.37 22.28 8.47
N ASN A 281 -16.70 22.47 7.33
CA ASN A 281 -17.32 23.01 6.11
C ASN A 281 -18.49 22.14 5.65
N PHE A 282 -18.31 20.82 5.69
CA PHE A 282 -19.33 19.86 5.28
C PHE A 282 -20.58 19.93 6.17
N LEU A 283 -20.42 19.68 7.47
CA LEU A 283 -21.56 19.65 8.40
C LEU A 283 -22.18 21.04 8.58
N THR A 284 -21.41 22.12 8.54
CA THR A 284 -21.96 23.48 8.62
C THR A 284 -22.82 23.79 7.40
N GLY A 285 -22.38 23.44 6.19
CA GLY A 285 -23.18 23.58 4.98
C GLY A 285 -24.48 22.77 5.04
N GLU A 286 -24.40 21.51 5.49
CA GLU A 286 -25.56 20.64 5.64
C GLU A 286 -26.49 21.09 6.78
N LEU A 287 -25.97 21.65 7.86
CA LEU A 287 -26.76 22.23 8.95
C LEU A 287 -27.55 23.43 8.45
N GLU A 288 -26.94 24.34 7.69
CA GLU A 288 -27.65 25.47 7.10
C GLU A 288 -28.76 25.03 6.15
N TYR A 289 -28.53 23.95 5.38
CA TYR A 289 -29.56 23.38 4.52
C TYR A 289 -30.69 22.74 5.34
N TYR A 290 -30.36 21.95 6.36
CA TYR A 290 -31.31 21.34 7.28
C TYR A 290 -32.19 22.39 7.97
N LEU A 291 -31.56 23.44 8.52
CA LEU A 291 -32.27 24.53 9.20
C LEU A 291 -33.20 25.28 8.27
N LYS A 292 -32.75 25.58 7.03
CA LYS A 292 -33.64 26.16 6.01
C LYS A 292 -34.85 25.25 5.82
N ASN A 293 -34.65 23.96 5.56
CA ASN A 293 -35.75 23.04 5.27
C ASN A 293 -36.73 22.81 6.42
N GLU A 294 -36.24 22.62 7.65
CA GLU A 294 -37.09 22.27 8.80
C GLU A 294 -37.82 23.46 9.40
N PHE A 295 -37.27 24.67 9.25
CA PHE A 295 -37.85 25.90 9.79
C PHE A 295 -38.44 26.81 8.68
N LEU A 296 -38.68 26.29 7.47
CA LEU A 296 -39.31 27.03 6.35
C LEU A 296 -40.74 27.50 6.65
N GLU A 297 -41.53 26.74 7.43
CA GLU A 297 -42.92 27.11 7.78
C GLU A 297 -43.00 28.32 8.73
N ILE A 298 -41.85 28.88 9.17
CA ILE A 298 -41.78 30.12 9.94
C ILE A 298 -42.33 31.30 9.12
N TRP A 299 -42.14 31.32 7.80
CA TRP A 299 -42.48 32.48 6.96
C TRP A 299 -43.98 32.69 6.76
N ASP A 300 -44.80 31.67 7.01
CA ASP A 300 -46.26 31.73 6.90
C ASP A 300 -46.94 32.14 8.22
N ARG A 301 -46.16 32.40 9.30
CA ARG A 301 -46.72 32.80 10.60
C ARG A 301 -46.99 34.30 10.67
N VAL A 302 -48.21 34.65 11.06
CA VAL A 302 -48.74 36.03 11.05
C VAL A 302 -48.52 36.76 12.39
N ASP A 303 -48.26 36.04 13.49
CA ASP A 303 -48.04 36.62 14.83
C ASP A 303 -46.56 36.94 15.09
N GLY A 304 -46.26 38.22 15.37
CA GLY A 304 -44.90 38.75 15.52
C GLY A 304 -44.10 38.11 16.65
N ASP A 305 -44.71 37.86 17.82
CA ASP A 305 -43.99 37.29 18.97
C ASP A 305 -43.72 35.79 18.76
N ALA A 306 -44.69 35.05 18.22
CA ALA A 306 -44.54 33.64 17.90
C ALA A 306 -43.50 33.42 16.78
N LEU A 307 -43.45 34.31 15.80
CA LEU A 307 -42.45 34.33 14.74
C LEU A 307 -41.05 34.55 15.33
N MET A 308 -40.88 35.55 16.19
CA MET A 308 -39.59 35.87 16.82
C MET A 308 -39.11 34.74 17.75
N ARG A 309 -40.02 34.08 18.47
CA ARG A 309 -39.69 32.91 19.30
C ARG A 309 -39.18 31.73 18.47
N GLU A 310 -39.82 31.41 17.34
CA GLU A 310 -39.34 30.33 16.46
C GLU A 310 -38.02 30.68 15.76
N ARG A 311 -37.82 31.93 15.33
CA ARG A 311 -36.51 32.39 14.81
C ARG A 311 -35.42 32.30 15.87
N GLY A 312 -35.76 32.60 17.12
CA GLY A 312 -34.90 32.39 18.28
C GLY A 312 -34.49 30.94 18.46
N LYS A 313 -35.43 30.00 18.41
CA LYS A 313 -35.15 28.55 18.47
C LYS A 313 -34.24 28.08 17.34
N LEU A 314 -34.47 28.55 16.11
CA LEU A 314 -33.57 28.29 14.98
C LEU A 314 -32.16 28.79 15.27
N ALA A 315 -32.01 30.00 15.81
CA ALA A 315 -30.71 30.56 16.16
C ALA A 315 -30.01 29.72 17.24
N VAL A 316 -30.76 29.20 18.22
CA VAL A 316 -30.23 28.29 19.25
C VAL A 316 -29.74 26.98 18.63
N VAL A 317 -30.55 26.31 17.79
CA VAL A 317 -30.14 25.07 17.12
C VAL A 317 -28.92 25.32 16.23
N ARG A 318 -28.89 26.43 15.48
CA ARG A 318 -27.74 26.82 14.65
C ARG A 318 -26.48 26.99 15.48
N HIS A 319 -26.55 27.76 16.56
CA HIS A 319 -25.39 28.06 17.39
C HIS A 319 -24.84 26.79 18.06
N LEU A 320 -25.70 26.00 18.71
CA LEU A 320 -25.30 24.77 19.37
C LEU A 320 -24.79 23.73 18.36
N GLY A 321 -25.47 23.59 17.22
CA GLY A 321 -25.05 22.71 16.14
C GLY A 321 -23.66 23.07 15.63
N ARG A 322 -23.37 24.36 15.39
CA ARG A 322 -22.03 24.83 15.00
C ARG A 322 -20.97 24.55 16.05
N ASN A 323 -21.26 24.76 17.34
CA ASN A 323 -20.30 24.49 18.41
C ASN A 323 -19.95 22.98 18.47
N ILE A 324 -20.95 22.10 18.31
CA ILE A 324 -20.73 20.65 18.27
C ILE A 324 -19.96 20.26 17.00
N ILE A 325 -20.30 20.84 15.85
CA ILE A 325 -19.58 20.61 14.59
C ILE A 325 -18.11 21.00 14.72
N ALA A 326 -17.81 22.19 15.24
CA ALA A 326 -16.45 22.67 15.41
C ALA A 326 -15.62 21.75 16.34
N PHE A 327 -16.23 21.24 17.40
CA PHE A 327 -15.60 20.25 18.29
C PHE A 327 -15.28 18.95 17.55
N LEU A 328 -16.25 18.37 16.84
CA LEU A 328 -16.06 17.14 16.07
C LEU A 328 -15.03 17.33 14.96
N ALA A 329 -15.07 18.47 14.26
CA ALA A 329 -14.13 18.82 13.21
C ALA A 329 -12.70 18.93 13.73
N THR A 330 -12.49 19.44 14.96
CA THR A 330 -11.14 19.49 15.55
C THR A 330 -10.54 18.10 15.72
N ILE A 331 -11.36 17.09 16.06
CA ILE A 331 -10.92 15.69 16.18
C ILE A 331 -10.52 15.14 14.80
N GLU A 332 -11.37 15.34 13.80
CA GLU A 332 -11.10 14.94 12.41
C GLU A 332 -9.87 15.63 11.82
N ASP A 333 -9.68 16.93 12.09
CA ASP A 333 -8.54 17.70 11.59
C ASP A 333 -7.22 17.17 12.16
N VAL A 334 -7.17 16.81 13.44
CA VAL A 334 -6.00 16.18 14.06
C VAL A 334 -5.71 14.82 13.40
N GLN A 335 -6.73 13.98 13.23
CA GLN A 335 -6.58 12.70 12.55
C GLN A 335 -6.08 12.88 11.10
N ALA A 336 -6.63 13.84 10.36
CA ALA A 336 -6.24 14.13 8.99
C ALA A 336 -4.80 14.63 8.90
N GLN A 337 -4.37 15.51 9.82
CA GLN A 337 -2.99 15.99 9.87
C GLN A 337 -2.01 14.84 10.08
N LEU A 338 -2.31 13.92 11.02
CA LEU A 338 -1.46 12.77 11.31
C LEU A 338 -1.44 11.76 10.16
N PHE A 339 -2.58 11.59 9.48
CA PHE A 339 -2.68 10.74 8.29
C PHE A 339 -1.86 11.29 7.11
N GLU A 340 -1.97 12.60 6.84
CA GLU A 340 -1.30 13.28 5.73
C GLU A 340 0.20 13.56 5.96
N LYS A 341 0.65 13.46 7.22
CA LYS A 341 2.04 13.62 7.66
C LYS A 341 2.94 12.62 6.95
N ARG A 342 4.08 13.09 6.42
CA ARG A 342 5.14 12.19 5.96
C ARG A 342 5.70 11.41 7.14
N LYS A 343 6.10 10.17 6.91
CA LYS A 343 6.38 9.21 7.97
C LYS A 343 7.86 9.14 8.28
N PHE A 344 8.17 8.93 9.55
CA PHE A 344 9.52 8.58 9.97
C PHE A 344 9.90 7.20 9.43
N VAL A 345 11.18 7.03 9.10
CA VAL A 345 11.76 5.70 8.85
C VAL A 345 12.06 5.08 10.22
N LEU A 346 11.44 3.95 10.54
CA LEU A 346 11.68 3.21 11.77
C LEU A 346 12.87 2.24 11.63
N ALA A 347 13.07 1.71 10.42
CA ALA A 347 14.21 0.86 10.09
C ALA A 347 14.60 1.02 8.61
N SER A 348 15.90 1.04 8.33
CA SER A 348 16.50 0.97 6.99
C SER A 348 17.50 -0.18 6.95
N ASP A 349 17.04 -1.32 6.45
CA ASP A 349 17.81 -2.53 6.26
C ASP A 349 18.21 -2.69 4.80
N TRP A 350 19.19 -3.56 4.53
CA TRP A 350 19.73 -3.80 3.20
C TRP A 350 19.90 -5.29 2.96
N LEU A 351 19.47 -5.73 1.77
CA LEU A 351 19.83 -7.01 1.19
C LEU A 351 21.04 -6.78 0.27
N ALA A 352 22.19 -7.33 0.66
CA ALA A 352 23.43 -7.23 -0.09
C ALA A 352 23.87 -8.60 -0.59
N ARG A 353 23.90 -8.77 -1.91
CA ARG A 353 24.31 -10.05 -2.51
C ARG A 353 25.78 -10.34 -2.18
N ALA A 354 26.05 -11.44 -1.50
CA ALA A 354 27.38 -11.74 -0.95
C ALA A 354 28.48 -11.74 -2.04
N SER A 355 28.20 -12.35 -3.19
CA SER A 355 29.13 -12.35 -4.35
C SER A 355 29.39 -10.98 -4.98
N ALA A 356 28.54 -9.98 -4.71
CA ALA A 356 28.65 -8.63 -5.27
C ALA A 356 29.58 -7.73 -4.46
N LEU A 357 29.94 -8.15 -3.23
CA LEU A 357 30.86 -7.40 -2.40
C LEU A 357 32.26 -7.39 -3.04
N PRO A 358 32.96 -6.24 -3.06
CA PRO A 358 34.29 -6.14 -3.64
C PRO A 358 35.28 -7.14 -3.03
N LYS A 359 36.25 -7.60 -3.83
CA LYS A 359 37.31 -8.48 -3.33
C LYS A 359 38.21 -7.70 -2.37
N GLY A 360 38.44 -8.24 -1.18
CA GLY A 360 39.35 -7.65 -0.20
C GLY A 360 39.08 -8.10 1.23
N LYS A 361 40.04 -7.81 2.13
CA LYS A 361 39.94 -8.15 3.55
C LYS A 361 38.68 -7.57 4.25
N PRO A 362 38.25 -6.31 3.98
CA PRO A 362 37.03 -5.77 4.58
C PRO A 362 35.78 -6.58 4.23
N ALA A 363 35.57 -6.89 2.96
CA ALA A 363 34.43 -7.69 2.51
C ALA A 363 34.47 -9.12 3.05
N GLN A 364 35.65 -9.77 3.04
CA GLN A 364 35.83 -11.10 3.62
C GLN A 364 35.47 -11.13 5.11
N THR A 365 35.79 -10.07 5.85
CA THR A 365 35.45 -9.94 7.27
C THR A 365 33.95 -9.84 7.47
N LEU A 366 33.25 -9.03 6.67
CA LEU A 366 31.80 -8.90 6.75
C LEU A 366 31.08 -10.21 6.36
N ILE A 367 31.55 -10.90 5.33
CA ILE A 367 31.04 -12.21 4.92
C ILE A 367 31.25 -13.23 6.04
N ALA A 368 32.45 -13.28 6.65
CA ALA A 368 32.72 -14.20 7.76
C ALA A 368 31.83 -13.91 8.97
N ASN A 369 31.59 -12.64 9.30
CA ASN A 369 30.66 -12.22 10.35
C ASN A 369 29.22 -12.66 10.01
N ALA A 370 28.80 -12.55 8.75
CA ALA A 370 27.49 -13.02 8.31
C ALA A 370 27.34 -14.53 8.41
N CYS A 371 28.37 -15.29 8.01
CA CYS A 371 28.39 -16.73 8.20
C CYS A 371 28.38 -17.12 9.69
N ALA A 372 29.02 -16.34 10.57
CA ALA A 372 29.05 -16.61 12.00
C ALA A 372 27.78 -16.16 12.75
N ASN A 373 26.85 -15.44 12.11
CA ASN A 373 25.61 -14.95 12.72
C ASN A 373 24.50 -16.03 12.62
N PRO A 374 24.02 -16.58 13.74
CA PRO A 374 22.97 -17.62 13.72
C PRO A 374 21.67 -17.17 13.06
N ALA A 375 21.23 -15.92 13.28
CA ALA A 375 19.99 -15.41 12.72
C ALA A 375 20.06 -15.30 11.19
N GLN A 376 21.16 -14.76 10.66
CA GLN A 376 21.42 -14.71 9.21
C GLN A 376 21.45 -16.10 8.57
N VAL A 377 22.17 -17.05 9.18
CA VAL A 377 22.28 -18.42 8.64
C VAL A 377 20.93 -19.13 8.68
N ASN A 378 20.14 -18.93 9.74
CA ASN A 378 18.81 -19.50 9.84
C ASN A 378 17.85 -18.88 8.81
N GLU A 379 17.97 -17.59 8.51
CA GLU A 379 17.21 -16.93 7.42
C GLU A 379 17.57 -17.53 6.05
N TRP A 380 18.86 -17.76 5.76
CA TRP A 380 19.28 -18.45 4.52
C TRP A 380 18.72 -19.87 4.43
N LEU A 381 18.77 -20.63 5.52
CA LEU A 381 18.20 -21.99 5.56
C LEU A 381 16.68 -21.97 5.33
N ALA A 382 15.97 -21.00 5.89
CA ALA A 382 14.54 -20.81 5.67
C ALA A 382 14.23 -20.47 4.20
N TRP A 383 15.02 -19.59 3.58
CA TRP A 383 14.87 -19.29 2.15
C TRP A 383 15.15 -20.50 1.25
N LEU A 384 16.07 -21.39 1.62
CA LEU A 384 16.36 -22.62 0.87
C LEU A 384 15.38 -23.77 1.17
N GLY A 385 14.32 -23.52 1.95
CA GLY A 385 13.26 -24.49 2.26
C GLY A 385 13.74 -25.70 3.06
N GLU A 386 14.87 -25.59 3.78
CA GLU A 386 15.55 -26.74 4.36
C GLU A 386 15.11 -27.04 5.79
N LYS A 387 13.88 -27.57 5.94
CA LYS A 387 13.26 -27.89 7.24
C LYS A 387 13.92 -29.04 8.01
N SER A 388 14.74 -29.87 7.34
CA SER A 388 15.37 -31.05 7.94
C SER A 388 16.65 -30.75 8.72
N LEU A 389 17.18 -29.54 8.62
CA LEU A 389 18.42 -29.17 9.29
C LEU A 389 18.14 -28.46 10.61
N PRO A 390 18.85 -28.83 11.68
CA PRO A 390 18.74 -28.11 12.93
C PRO A 390 19.16 -26.64 12.73
N LYS A 391 18.38 -25.72 13.30
CA LYS A 391 18.74 -24.30 13.38
C LYS A 391 20.18 -24.15 13.91
N ALA A 392 20.93 -23.21 13.35
CA ALA A 392 22.21 -22.82 13.92
C ALA A 392 21.94 -22.24 15.32
N ALA A 393 22.36 -22.98 16.35
CA ALA A 393 22.11 -22.61 17.76
C ALA A 393 23.17 -21.66 18.32
N ASP A 394 24.37 -21.64 17.72
CA ASP A 394 25.52 -20.87 18.19
C ASP A 394 26.38 -20.40 17.01
N ALA A 395 27.26 -19.43 17.29
CA ALA A 395 28.10 -18.79 16.28
C ALA A 395 29.09 -19.75 15.58
N LYS A 396 29.55 -20.81 16.26
CA LYS A 396 30.51 -21.77 15.70
C LYS A 396 29.82 -22.69 14.68
N LYS A 397 28.64 -23.19 15.01
CA LYS A 397 27.79 -23.96 14.08
C LYS A 397 27.32 -23.09 12.92
N ALA A 398 26.91 -21.85 13.21
CA ALA A 398 26.58 -20.87 12.19
C ALA A 398 27.75 -20.70 11.22
N ALA A 399 28.96 -20.38 11.71
CA ALA A 399 30.13 -20.15 10.87
C ALA A 399 30.41 -21.32 9.92
N LYS A 400 30.42 -22.56 10.42
CA LYS A 400 30.60 -23.75 9.57
C LYS A 400 29.51 -23.82 8.50
N ARG A 401 28.25 -23.71 8.91
CA ARG A 401 27.10 -23.88 8.00
C ARG A 401 26.98 -22.74 6.99
N GLY A 402 27.18 -21.49 7.41
CA GLY A 402 27.17 -20.31 6.55
C GLY A 402 28.24 -20.38 5.48
N ASN A 403 29.44 -20.86 5.82
CA ASN A 403 30.50 -21.08 4.83
C ASN A 403 30.14 -22.20 3.83
N GLU A 404 29.53 -23.30 4.29
CA GLU A 404 29.00 -24.36 3.41
C GLU A 404 27.93 -23.82 2.45
N LEU A 405 27.01 -23.00 2.98
CA LEU A 405 25.93 -22.39 2.19
C LEU A 405 26.46 -21.42 1.14
N LEU A 406 27.35 -20.48 1.48
CA LEU A 406 27.91 -19.56 0.49
C LEU A 406 28.83 -20.24 -0.52
N LYS A 407 29.45 -21.36 -0.17
CA LYS A 407 30.19 -22.19 -1.14
C LYS A 407 29.25 -22.82 -2.18
N ALA A 408 28.08 -23.28 -1.76
CA ALA A 408 27.07 -23.86 -2.65
C ALA A 408 26.26 -22.79 -3.42
N TYR A 409 25.96 -21.68 -2.74
CA TYR A 409 25.06 -20.61 -3.18
C TYR A 409 25.73 -19.25 -2.93
N PRO A 410 26.73 -18.86 -3.77
CA PRO A 410 27.55 -17.65 -3.53
C PRO A 410 26.77 -16.34 -3.62
N HIS A 411 25.57 -16.37 -4.22
CA HIS A 411 24.74 -15.21 -4.47
C HIS A 411 23.66 -14.96 -3.39
N LEU A 412 23.67 -15.68 -2.27
CA LEU A 412 22.76 -15.41 -1.16
C LEU A 412 22.94 -13.97 -0.64
N CYS A 413 21.82 -13.33 -0.26
CA CYS A 413 21.80 -11.96 0.24
C CYS A 413 22.10 -11.93 1.74
N ILE A 414 23.09 -11.13 2.15
CA ILE A 414 23.28 -10.73 3.54
C ILE A 414 22.23 -9.67 3.87
N HIS A 415 21.48 -9.88 4.93
CA HIS A 415 20.42 -8.99 5.39
C HIS A 415 20.87 -8.22 6.64
N THR A 416 20.98 -6.90 6.55
CA THR A 416 21.54 -6.10 7.66
C THR A 416 20.68 -6.10 8.93
N ARG A 417 19.41 -6.51 8.87
CA ARG A 417 18.50 -6.58 10.04
C ARG A 417 19.03 -7.43 11.19
N HIS A 418 19.94 -8.37 10.89
CA HIS A 418 20.53 -9.28 11.88
C HIS A 418 21.81 -8.72 12.52
N PHE A 419 22.19 -7.49 12.18
CA PHE A 419 23.44 -6.86 12.60
C PHE A 419 23.21 -5.45 13.15
N ASP A 420 24.25 -4.91 13.77
CA ASP A 420 24.23 -3.53 14.24
C ASP A 420 24.42 -2.51 13.11
N GLU A 421 24.17 -1.24 13.46
CA GLU A 421 24.29 -0.13 12.54
C GLU A 421 25.72 0.05 11.99
N ALA A 422 26.74 -0.29 12.78
CA ALA A 422 28.13 -0.23 12.37
C ALA A 422 28.47 -1.29 11.30
N PHE A 423 27.86 -2.47 11.35
CA PHE A 423 27.94 -3.46 10.27
C PHE A 423 27.30 -2.93 8.99
N ARG A 424 26.10 -2.34 9.08
CA ARG A 424 25.38 -1.75 7.94
C ARG A 424 26.25 -0.72 7.21
N TYR A 425 26.80 0.27 7.91
CA TYR A 425 27.61 1.31 7.25
C TYR A 425 28.95 0.79 6.72
N ARG A 426 29.60 -0.16 7.40
CA ARG A 426 30.80 -0.81 6.85
C ARG A 426 30.51 -1.59 5.57
N LEU A 427 29.33 -2.20 5.47
CA LEU A 427 28.89 -2.89 4.26
C LEU A 427 28.65 -1.90 3.12
N LEU A 428 27.89 -0.84 3.37
CA LEU A 428 27.60 0.19 2.37
C LEU A 428 28.85 0.93 1.91
N ALA A 429 29.80 1.18 2.81
CA ALA A 429 31.07 1.83 2.51
C ALA A 429 31.97 1.04 1.54
N LEU A 430 31.68 -0.24 1.28
CA LEU A 430 32.38 -1.04 0.27
C LEU A 430 32.02 -0.64 -1.17
N PHE A 431 30.89 0.01 -1.40
CA PHE A 431 30.44 0.39 -2.74
C PHE A 431 30.92 1.81 -3.07
N ASP A 432 31.48 1.98 -4.27
CA ASP A 432 31.91 3.29 -4.78
C ASP A 432 30.72 4.20 -5.14
N ASP A 433 29.62 3.59 -5.58
CA ASP A 433 28.35 4.25 -5.89
C ASP A 433 27.19 3.36 -5.39
N ILE A 434 26.66 3.70 -4.21
CA ILE A 434 25.53 3.00 -3.57
C ILE A 434 24.26 3.16 -4.41
N GLU A 435 23.98 4.34 -4.96
CA GLU A 435 22.80 4.59 -5.78
C GLU A 435 22.82 3.69 -7.01
N ALA A 436 23.94 3.60 -7.73
CA ALA A 436 24.09 2.73 -8.90
C ALA A 436 24.07 1.23 -8.54
N ALA A 437 24.62 0.83 -7.38
CA ALA A 437 24.58 -0.55 -6.92
C ALA A 437 23.17 -1.00 -6.47
N THR A 438 22.30 -0.05 -6.12
CA THR A 438 20.94 -0.31 -5.64
C THR A 438 20.00 -0.60 -6.81
N GLY A 439 19.51 -1.84 -6.87
CA GLY A 439 18.56 -2.31 -7.89
C GLY A 439 17.09 -2.14 -7.49
N GLY A 440 16.80 -1.83 -6.23
CA GLY A 440 15.44 -1.50 -5.83
C GLY A 440 15.26 -1.23 -4.34
N VAL A 441 14.04 -0.85 -3.98
CA VAL A 441 13.63 -0.50 -2.62
C VAL A 441 12.33 -1.25 -2.28
N LEU A 442 12.30 -1.91 -1.13
CA LEU A 442 11.12 -2.56 -0.54
C LEU A 442 10.66 -1.71 0.63
N ILE A 443 9.38 -1.39 0.72
CA ILE A 443 8.84 -0.50 1.74
C ILE A 443 7.68 -1.19 2.44
N TYR A 444 7.85 -1.44 3.74
CA TYR A 444 6.79 -1.88 4.63
C TYR A 444 6.07 -0.65 5.19
N SER A 445 4.92 -0.34 4.63
CA SER A 445 4.12 0.83 5.00
C SER A 445 2.74 0.78 4.35
N GLU A 446 1.77 1.45 4.98
CA GLU A 446 0.55 1.90 4.29
C GLU A 446 0.97 2.72 3.04
N ASN A 447 0.35 2.43 1.90
CA ASN A 447 0.85 2.87 0.60
C ASN A 447 0.61 4.35 0.30
N TYR A 448 -0.47 4.97 0.79
CA TYR A 448 -0.64 6.43 0.72
C TYR A 448 0.47 7.14 1.51
N ALA A 449 0.74 6.69 2.74
CA ALA A 449 1.78 7.25 3.59
C ALA A 449 3.19 7.09 2.97
N ALA A 450 3.47 5.94 2.36
CA ALA A 450 4.71 5.69 1.64
C ALA A 450 4.88 6.63 0.44
N LEU A 451 3.88 6.76 -0.42
CA LEU A 451 3.92 7.62 -1.61
C LEU A 451 4.15 9.09 -1.23
N ARG A 452 3.52 9.56 -0.14
CA ARG A 452 3.73 10.90 0.42
C ARG A 452 5.16 11.11 0.90
N THR A 453 5.72 10.12 1.58
CA THR A 453 7.08 10.17 2.14
C THR A 453 8.14 10.11 1.04
N LEU A 454 7.90 9.34 -0.03
CA LEU A 454 8.78 9.20 -1.18
C LEU A 454 8.76 10.39 -2.14
N GLU A 455 7.78 11.30 -2.01
CA GLU A 455 7.51 12.38 -2.96
C GLU A 455 8.77 13.15 -3.36
N TYR A 456 9.61 13.59 -2.42
CA TYR A 456 10.81 14.38 -2.73
C TYR A 456 11.91 13.55 -3.39
N ALA A 457 12.18 12.35 -2.87
CA ALA A 457 13.20 11.45 -3.41
C ALA A 457 12.85 10.92 -4.82
N TYR A 458 11.57 10.77 -5.15
CA TYR A 458 11.13 10.15 -6.41
C TYR A 458 10.37 11.10 -7.33
N LYS A 459 10.23 12.39 -7.01
CA LYS A 459 9.61 13.39 -7.89
C LYS A 459 10.18 13.28 -9.29
N GLN A 460 9.31 13.05 -10.29
CA GLN A 460 9.68 12.94 -11.71
C GLN A 460 10.74 11.86 -12.03
N ARG A 461 10.91 10.83 -11.18
CA ARG A 461 11.85 9.71 -11.43
C ARG A 461 11.15 8.44 -11.92
N VAL A 462 9.90 8.22 -11.52
CA VAL A 462 9.18 6.99 -11.86
C VAL A 462 8.73 7.05 -13.32
N LYS A 463 9.05 6.01 -14.09
CA LYS A 463 8.77 5.91 -15.52
C LYS A 463 7.61 4.95 -15.81
N CYS A 464 7.41 3.96 -14.97
CA CYS A 464 6.31 3.00 -15.10
C CYS A 464 5.75 2.71 -13.71
N ILE A 465 4.42 2.74 -13.60
CA ILE A 465 3.72 2.17 -12.45
C ILE A 465 2.93 0.96 -12.95
N TYR A 466 3.09 -0.18 -12.28
CA TYR A 466 2.15 -1.28 -12.37
C TYR A 466 1.53 -1.48 -11.00
N ILE A 467 0.22 -1.61 -10.94
CA ILE A 467 -0.50 -1.91 -9.69
C ILE A 467 -1.54 -3.00 -9.92
N ASP A 468 -1.72 -3.80 -8.88
CA ASP A 468 -2.78 -4.80 -8.76
C ASP A 468 -3.62 -4.47 -7.51
N PRO A 469 -4.46 -3.42 -7.57
CA PRO A 469 -5.31 -3.05 -6.44
C PRO A 469 -6.33 -4.16 -6.12
N PRO A 470 -6.94 -4.15 -4.93
CA PRO A 470 -8.08 -5.03 -4.63
C PRO A 470 -9.21 -4.84 -5.64
N TYR A 471 -9.89 -5.92 -6.01
CA TYR A 471 -10.94 -5.92 -7.04
C TYR A 471 -12.34 -5.66 -6.46
N ASN A 472 -12.48 -5.68 -5.12
CA ASN A 472 -13.74 -5.52 -4.40
C ASN A 472 -14.79 -6.56 -4.80
N THR A 473 -14.40 -7.83 -4.91
CA THR A 473 -15.30 -8.91 -5.37
C THR A 473 -16.38 -9.28 -4.34
N GLY A 474 -16.26 -8.79 -3.10
CA GLY A 474 -17.17 -9.10 -2.01
C GLY A 474 -17.02 -10.54 -1.47
N LYS A 475 -15.92 -11.22 -1.80
CA LYS A 475 -15.56 -12.54 -1.27
C LYS A 475 -14.40 -12.40 -0.26
N ASP A 476 -14.65 -12.80 0.98
CA ASP A 476 -13.67 -12.71 2.09
C ASP A 476 -12.55 -13.78 2.04
N ASP A 477 -12.23 -14.32 0.87
CA ASP A 477 -11.27 -15.44 0.71
C ASP A 477 -9.81 -14.97 0.53
N PHE A 478 -9.51 -13.69 0.72
CA PHE A 478 -8.21 -13.07 0.45
C PHE A 478 -7.46 -12.68 1.74
N LEU A 479 -6.12 -12.69 1.67
CA LEU A 479 -5.22 -12.13 2.71
C LEU A 479 -5.31 -10.59 2.79
N TYR A 480 -5.81 -9.96 1.72
CA TYR A 480 -6.11 -8.53 1.66
C TYR A 480 -7.64 -8.34 1.77
N ASN A 481 -8.10 -7.21 2.32
CA ASN A 481 -9.52 -6.89 2.37
C ASN A 481 -10.08 -6.62 0.96
N ASP A 482 -10.52 -7.67 0.26
CA ASP A 482 -11.22 -7.60 -1.03
C ASP A 482 -12.73 -7.35 -0.87
N ALA A 483 -13.14 -6.96 0.35
CA ALA A 483 -14.46 -6.52 0.72
C ALA A 483 -14.39 -5.13 1.35
N ILE A 484 -13.71 -4.19 0.66
CA ILE A 484 -13.68 -2.75 1.01
C ILE A 484 -15.11 -2.19 1.15
N GLY A 485 -16.08 -2.84 0.51
CA GLY A 485 -17.49 -2.65 0.79
C GLY A 485 -18.14 -1.83 -0.31
N LYS A 486 -18.58 -0.61 0.01
CA LYS A 486 -19.26 0.25 -0.96
C LYS A 486 -18.26 0.71 -2.03
N HIS A 487 -18.66 0.67 -3.30
CA HIS A 487 -17.82 1.13 -4.42
C HIS A 487 -17.24 2.55 -4.26
N GLY A 488 -17.97 3.45 -3.58
CA GLY A 488 -17.48 4.81 -3.30
C GLY A 488 -16.26 4.83 -2.37
N THR A 489 -16.21 3.91 -1.39
CA THR A 489 -15.08 3.73 -0.47
C THR A 489 -13.83 3.33 -1.25
N TRP A 490 -13.97 2.34 -2.12
CA TRP A 490 -12.89 1.86 -2.97
C TRP A 490 -12.34 2.97 -3.89
N ALA A 491 -13.22 3.74 -4.52
CA ALA A 491 -12.82 4.83 -5.40
C ALA A 491 -12.09 5.96 -4.65
N THR A 492 -12.54 6.33 -3.44
CA THR A 492 -11.83 7.29 -2.58
C THR A 492 -10.42 6.78 -2.24
N MET A 493 -10.30 5.53 -1.79
CA MET A 493 -9.01 4.90 -1.48
C MET A 493 -8.05 4.98 -2.68
N MET A 494 -8.52 4.61 -3.88
CA MET A 494 -7.72 4.63 -5.09
C MET A 494 -7.35 6.05 -5.52
N PHE A 495 -8.28 7.00 -5.46
CA PHE A 495 -8.04 8.39 -5.86
C PHE A 495 -6.85 9.00 -5.09
N GLU A 496 -6.82 8.84 -3.77
CA GLU A 496 -5.78 9.44 -2.92
C GLU A 496 -4.38 8.89 -3.23
N ARG A 497 -4.30 7.57 -3.42
CA ARG A 497 -3.04 6.87 -3.76
C ARG A 497 -2.57 7.26 -5.16
N LEU A 498 -3.47 7.26 -6.14
CA LEU A 498 -3.15 7.66 -7.51
C LEU A 498 -2.71 9.12 -7.59
N ALA A 499 -3.37 10.02 -6.85
CA ALA A 499 -2.99 11.44 -6.78
C ALA A 499 -1.60 11.63 -6.13
N ALA A 500 -1.26 10.86 -5.10
CA ALA A 500 0.07 10.86 -4.52
C ALA A 500 1.12 10.30 -5.50
N ALA A 501 0.83 9.16 -6.14
CA ALA A 501 1.70 8.53 -7.13
C ALA A 501 1.99 9.43 -8.35
N ARG A 502 1.00 10.20 -8.81
CA ARG A 502 1.15 11.15 -9.93
C ARG A 502 2.31 12.12 -9.75
N LYS A 503 2.65 12.48 -8.51
CA LYS A 503 3.75 13.41 -8.19
C LYS A 503 5.14 12.80 -8.39
N THR A 504 5.23 11.47 -8.40
CA THR A 504 6.50 10.73 -8.61
C THR A 504 6.77 10.41 -10.09
N LEU A 505 5.72 10.39 -10.91
CA LEU A 505 5.80 10.09 -12.34
C LEU A 505 6.45 11.23 -13.13
N ASN A 506 7.28 10.90 -14.11
CA ASN A 506 7.69 11.85 -15.14
C ASN A 506 6.64 12.02 -16.25
N ASP A 507 6.78 13.07 -17.04
CA ASP A 507 5.79 13.40 -18.09
C ASP A 507 5.71 12.34 -19.21
N HIS A 508 6.74 11.53 -19.39
CA HIS A 508 6.71 10.42 -20.35
C HIS A 508 6.37 9.07 -19.71
N ALA A 509 5.89 9.06 -18.47
CA ALA A 509 5.60 7.83 -17.75
C ALA A 509 4.22 7.28 -18.08
N ALA A 510 4.01 5.99 -17.82
CA ALA A 510 2.69 5.37 -17.91
C ALA A 510 2.36 4.57 -16.65
N LEU A 511 1.06 4.43 -16.40
CA LEU A 511 0.49 3.62 -15.35
C LEU A 511 -0.35 2.50 -15.96
N PHE A 512 -0.15 1.29 -15.45
CA PHE A 512 -0.91 0.09 -15.73
C PHE A 512 -1.59 -0.36 -14.44
N SER A 513 -2.89 -0.60 -14.49
CA SER A 513 -3.63 -1.11 -13.33
C SER A 513 -4.46 -2.32 -13.73
N SER A 514 -4.17 -3.47 -13.13
CA SER A 514 -5.02 -4.65 -13.25
C SER A 514 -6.34 -4.43 -12.51
N ILE A 515 -7.43 -4.93 -13.08
CA ILE A 515 -8.76 -4.91 -12.45
C ILE A 515 -9.66 -5.98 -13.09
N ASP A 516 -10.67 -6.43 -12.36
CA ASP A 516 -11.78 -7.20 -12.93
C ASP A 516 -13.00 -6.31 -13.25
N GLN A 517 -14.09 -6.95 -13.67
CA GLN A 517 -15.32 -6.26 -14.06
C GLN A 517 -16.01 -5.47 -12.93
N ASN A 518 -15.73 -5.72 -11.65
CA ASN A 518 -16.48 -5.15 -10.54
C ASN A 518 -16.22 -3.65 -10.37
N GLU A 519 -14.96 -3.23 -10.55
CA GLU A 519 -14.55 -1.83 -10.36
C GLU A 519 -13.92 -1.18 -11.60
N ARG A 520 -13.85 -1.88 -12.74
CA ARG A 520 -13.21 -1.38 -13.99
C ARG A 520 -13.65 0.02 -14.36
N GLU A 521 -14.96 0.28 -14.45
CA GLU A 521 -15.48 1.59 -14.85
C GLU A 521 -15.09 2.69 -13.84
N ARG A 522 -15.14 2.37 -12.54
CA ARG A 522 -14.78 3.34 -11.50
C ARG A 522 -13.29 3.62 -11.47
N LEU A 523 -12.46 2.61 -11.73
CA LEU A 523 -11.03 2.78 -11.90
C LEU A 523 -10.73 3.71 -13.08
N GLU A 524 -11.36 3.49 -14.24
CA GLU A 524 -11.20 4.35 -15.43
C GLU A 524 -11.56 5.81 -15.11
N TYR A 525 -12.69 6.06 -14.46
CA TYR A 525 -13.08 7.42 -14.06
C TYR A 525 -12.15 8.04 -13.01
N THR A 526 -11.66 7.23 -12.07
CA THR A 526 -10.72 7.70 -11.03
C THR A 526 -9.38 8.07 -11.65
N LEU A 527 -8.86 7.23 -12.56
CA LEU A 527 -7.67 7.53 -13.36
C LEU A 527 -7.88 8.77 -14.23
N GLY A 528 -9.02 8.88 -14.91
CA GLY A 528 -9.37 10.07 -15.69
C GLY A 528 -9.43 11.36 -14.87
N ALA A 529 -9.88 11.28 -13.61
CA ALA A 529 -9.90 12.43 -12.70
C ALA A 529 -8.49 12.85 -12.21
N VAL A 530 -7.57 11.90 -12.03
CA VAL A 530 -6.20 12.16 -11.55
C VAL A 530 -5.25 12.54 -12.68
N PHE A 531 -5.31 11.82 -13.80
CA PHE A 531 -4.37 11.93 -14.92
C PHE A 531 -4.92 12.76 -16.08
N GLY A 532 -6.22 13.05 -16.09
CA GLY A 532 -6.93 13.62 -17.24
C GLY A 532 -7.36 12.53 -18.21
N ILE A 533 -8.66 12.51 -18.56
CA ILE A 533 -9.23 11.46 -19.45
C ILE A 533 -8.57 11.43 -20.83
N ASP A 534 -8.09 12.58 -21.32
CA ASP A 534 -7.40 12.68 -22.61
C ASP A 534 -6.07 11.92 -22.63
N ASN A 535 -5.48 11.63 -21.46
CA ASN A 535 -4.24 10.87 -21.32
C ASN A 535 -4.47 9.36 -21.22
N ARG A 536 -5.70 8.87 -21.40
CA ARG A 536 -5.99 7.44 -21.52
C ARG A 536 -5.30 6.87 -22.75
N LEU A 537 -4.51 5.81 -22.56
CA LEU A 537 -3.79 5.13 -23.63
C LEU A 537 -4.61 3.96 -24.20
N GLY A 538 -5.42 3.33 -23.36
CA GLY A 538 -6.31 2.24 -23.75
C GLY A 538 -6.58 1.27 -22.60
N GLU A 539 -7.22 0.15 -22.94
CA GLU A 539 -7.48 -0.97 -22.05
C GLU A 539 -6.95 -2.24 -22.73
N ILE A 540 -6.31 -3.10 -21.94
CA ILE A 540 -5.87 -4.42 -22.39
C ILE A 540 -6.80 -5.45 -21.76
N ILE A 541 -7.43 -6.28 -22.60
CA ILE A 541 -8.20 -7.46 -22.19
C ILE A 541 -7.20 -8.60 -22.01
N TRP A 542 -7.05 -9.07 -20.77
CA TRP A 542 -6.18 -10.17 -20.42
C TRP A 542 -7.00 -11.45 -20.29
N HIS A 543 -6.99 -12.29 -21.33
CA HIS A 543 -7.53 -13.65 -21.29
C HIS A 543 -6.60 -14.53 -20.46
N ASN A 544 -7.03 -14.83 -19.24
CA ASN A 544 -6.16 -15.36 -18.19
C ASN A 544 -6.59 -16.72 -17.63
N VAL A 545 -7.83 -17.13 -17.86
CA VAL A 545 -8.38 -18.39 -17.37
C VAL A 545 -9.19 -19.08 -18.45
N THR A 546 -9.51 -20.35 -18.22
CA THR A 546 -10.51 -21.08 -18.99
C THR A 546 -11.54 -21.59 -18.00
N ASP A 547 -12.78 -21.14 -18.13
CA ASP A 547 -13.89 -21.52 -17.25
C ASP A 547 -14.89 -22.36 -18.02
N ASN A 548 -14.92 -23.65 -17.69
CA ASN A 548 -15.84 -24.62 -18.30
C ASN A 548 -17.13 -24.79 -17.50
N ASN A 549 -17.36 -24.00 -16.45
CA ASN A 549 -18.61 -24.06 -15.70
C ASN A 549 -19.78 -23.56 -16.56
N PRO A 550 -20.95 -24.23 -16.52
CA PRO A 550 -22.10 -23.82 -17.30
C PRO A 550 -22.64 -22.47 -16.81
N THR A 551 -22.64 -21.48 -17.70
CA THR A 551 -23.13 -20.10 -17.47
C THR A 551 -23.70 -19.53 -18.78
N GLN A 552 -24.39 -18.38 -18.73
CA GLN A 552 -24.78 -17.69 -19.97
C GLN A 552 -23.56 -17.16 -20.74
N ILE A 553 -22.57 -16.61 -20.02
CA ILE A 553 -21.31 -16.09 -20.57
C ILE A 553 -20.18 -16.52 -19.64
N ALA A 554 -19.21 -17.28 -20.16
CA ALA A 554 -17.99 -17.64 -19.44
C ALA A 554 -17.08 -16.40 -19.39
N THR A 555 -16.89 -15.84 -18.20
CA THR A 555 -15.98 -14.70 -18.00
C THR A 555 -14.58 -15.24 -17.83
N GLU A 556 -13.77 -15.14 -18.88
CA GLU A 556 -12.43 -15.74 -18.97
C GLU A 556 -11.29 -14.70 -19.02
N HIS A 557 -11.63 -13.44 -18.77
CA HIS A 557 -10.69 -12.34 -18.88
C HIS A 557 -10.80 -11.35 -17.71
N GLU A 558 -9.69 -10.68 -17.48
CA GLU A 558 -9.55 -9.48 -16.65
C GLU A 558 -9.08 -8.31 -17.54
N TYR A 559 -8.91 -7.14 -16.93
CA TYR A 559 -8.55 -5.90 -17.62
C TYR A 559 -7.25 -5.33 -17.07
N VAL A 560 -6.53 -4.59 -17.92
CA VAL A 560 -5.44 -3.70 -17.51
C VAL A 560 -5.69 -2.32 -18.10
N GLU A 561 -6.08 -1.37 -17.24
CA GLU A 561 -6.26 0.03 -17.62
C GLU A 561 -4.90 0.72 -17.80
N CYS A 562 -4.74 1.45 -18.90
CA CYS A 562 -3.48 2.07 -19.30
C CYS A 562 -3.64 3.59 -19.43
N PHE A 563 -2.88 4.35 -18.65
CA PHE A 563 -2.89 5.83 -18.66
C PHE A 563 -1.48 6.40 -18.79
N GLY A 564 -1.33 7.47 -19.56
CA GLY A 564 -0.13 8.29 -19.60
C GLY A 564 -0.13 9.31 -18.46
N ALA A 565 1.05 9.66 -17.96
CA ALA A 565 1.19 10.69 -16.94
C ALA A 565 0.82 12.09 -17.48
N SER A 566 1.02 12.33 -18.77
CA SER A 566 0.68 13.57 -19.45
C SER A 566 0.44 13.37 -20.96
N THR A 567 0.22 14.47 -21.67
CA THR A 567 0.05 14.48 -23.13
C THR A 567 1.29 13.99 -23.88
N GLU A 568 2.48 14.19 -23.32
CA GLU A 568 3.76 13.74 -23.86
C GLU A 568 3.88 12.22 -23.83
N ALA A 569 3.45 11.56 -22.74
CA ALA A 569 3.37 10.11 -22.66
C ALA A 569 2.46 9.53 -23.75
N ARG A 570 1.32 10.17 -24.02
CA ARG A 570 0.37 9.74 -25.07
C ARG A 570 0.92 9.97 -26.48
N ALA A 571 1.63 11.07 -26.70
CA ALA A 571 2.16 11.42 -28.02
C ALA A 571 3.33 10.52 -28.46
N THR A 572 3.98 9.81 -27.54
CA THR A 572 5.13 8.96 -27.83
C THR A 572 4.66 7.53 -28.18
N PRO A 573 4.80 7.07 -29.43
CA PRO A 573 4.44 5.70 -29.77
C PRO A 573 5.32 4.72 -28.99
N TRP A 574 4.71 3.72 -28.36
CA TRP A 574 5.45 2.69 -27.67
C TRP A 574 6.31 1.89 -28.65
N LYS A 575 7.62 1.84 -28.39
CA LYS A 575 8.59 0.98 -29.07
C LYS A 575 9.16 0.03 -28.04
N SER A 576 9.04 -1.26 -28.29
CA SER A 576 9.56 -2.33 -27.41
C SER A 576 11.09 -2.44 -27.50
N SER A 577 11.73 -2.99 -26.46
CA SER A 577 13.16 -3.35 -26.44
C SER A 577 13.54 -4.37 -27.53
N ILE A 578 12.57 -5.11 -28.08
CA ILE A 578 12.77 -5.93 -29.29
C ILE A 578 13.21 -5.07 -30.48
N SER A 579 12.89 -3.77 -30.49
CA SER A 579 13.36 -2.84 -31.51
C SER A 579 14.88 -2.75 -31.57
N ASP A 580 15.60 -2.85 -30.44
CA ASP A 580 17.07 -2.76 -30.43
C ASP A 580 17.71 -4.04 -31.00
N ALA A 581 17.19 -5.22 -30.61
CA ALA A 581 17.63 -6.50 -31.18
C ALA A 581 17.26 -6.61 -32.67
N LYS A 582 16.10 -6.09 -33.06
CA LYS A 582 15.68 -5.94 -34.45
C LYS A 582 16.66 -5.04 -35.20
N GLU A 583 16.97 -3.86 -34.67
CA GLU A 583 17.90 -2.91 -35.29
C GLU A 583 19.30 -3.53 -35.47
N ALA A 584 19.78 -4.28 -34.47
CA ALA A 584 21.02 -5.04 -34.58
C ALA A 584 20.95 -6.12 -35.67
N LEU A 585 19.86 -6.89 -35.74
CA LEU A 585 19.65 -7.90 -36.79
C LEU A 585 19.58 -7.29 -38.18
N VAL A 586 18.90 -6.15 -38.34
CA VAL A 586 18.80 -5.42 -39.61
C VAL A 586 20.18 -4.88 -40.01
N ARG A 587 20.93 -4.30 -39.08
CA ARG A 587 22.29 -3.82 -39.31
C ARG A 587 23.23 -4.93 -39.75
N ILE A 588 23.29 -6.04 -39.00
CA ILE A 588 24.12 -7.20 -39.34
C ILE A 588 23.72 -7.80 -40.68
N GLY A 589 22.41 -7.89 -40.95
CA GLY A 589 21.92 -8.32 -42.26
C GLY A 589 22.46 -7.46 -43.40
N ALA A 590 22.38 -6.13 -43.26
CA ALA A 590 22.89 -5.19 -44.26
C ALA A 590 24.42 -5.30 -44.43
N GLU A 591 25.17 -5.44 -43.35
CA GLU A 591 26.64 -5.62 -43.38
C GLU A 591 27.05 -6.90 -44.13
N LEU A 592 26.37 -8.02 -43.85
CA LEU A 592 26.65 -9.29 -44.51
C LEU A 592 26.28 -9.25 -45.99
N ILE A 593 25.14 -8.65 -46.35
CA ILE A 593 24.71 -8.47 -47.74
C ILE A 593 25.71 -7.61 -48.53
N ALA A 594 26.28 -6.57 -47.91
CA ALA A 594 27.31 -5.75 -48.53
C ALA A 594 28.62 -6.52 -48.79
N LYS A 595 28.93 -7.51 -47.93
CA LYS A 595 30.19 -8.28 -47.96
C LYS A 595 30.13 -9.52 -48.86
N TYR A 596 29.01 -10.23 -48.88
CA TYR A 596 28.84 -11.50 -49.60
C TYR A 596 27.84 -11.34 -50.75
N LYS A 597 28.34 -11.38 -51.99
CA LYS A 597 27.52 -11.27 -53.20
C LYS A 597 26.89 -12.59 -53.65
N ASP A 598 27.44 -13.72 -53.20
CA ASP A 598 26.92 -15.05 -53.50
C ASP A 598 25.99 -15.53 -52.37
N ALA A 599 24.82 -16.08 -52.74
CA ALA A 599 23.76 -16.41 -51.78
C ALA A 599 24.14 -17.56 -50.81
N PRO A 600 24.77 -18.67 -51.26
CA PRO A 600 25.27 -19.71 -50.37
C PRO A 600 26.28 -19.20 -49.33
N ASP A 601 27.20 -18.32 -49.73
CA ASP A 601 28.20 -17.75 -48.83
C ASP A 601 27.56 -16.78 -47.80
N LEU A 602 26.59 -15.99 -48.24
CA LEU A 602 25.79 -15.12 -47.37
C LEU A 602 25.02 -15.92 -46.32
N GLU A 603 24.31 -16.97 -46.73
CA GLU A 603 23.56 -17.84 -45.82
C GLU A 603 24.48 -18.53 -44.81
N LYS A 604 25.64 -19.02 -45.27
CA LYS A 604 26.63 -19.67 -44.39
C LYS A 604 27.17 -18.71 -43.34
N ALA A 605 27.61 -17.52 -43.75
CA ALA A 605 28.16 -16.51 -42.86
C ALA A 605 27.12 -16.06 -41.82
N TYR A 606 25.88 -15.83 -42.25
CA TYR A 606 24.79 -15.48 -41.33
C TYR A 606 24.46 -16.61 -40.37
N ARG A 607 24.45 -17.87 -40.83
CA ARG A 607 24.14 -19.02 -39.97
C ARG A 607 25.18 -19.24 -38.88
N GLU A 608 26.45 -18.99 -39.17
CA GLU A 608 27.54 -19.01 -38.17
C GLU A 608 27.34 -17.92 -37.13
N TRP A 609 27.15 -16.66 -37.57
CA TRP A 609 26.86 -15.53 -36.68
C TRP A 609 25.61 -15.77 -35.83
N PHE A 610 24.52 -16.22 -36.44
CA PHE A 610 23.25 -16.48 -35.78
C PHE A 610 23.39 -17.56 -34.69
N ARG A 611 24.17 -18.62 -34.94
CA ARG A 611 24.41 -19.68 -33.96
C ARG A 611 25.11 -19.14 -32.70
N GLU A 612 26.06 -18.24 -32.86
CA GLU A 612 26.82 -17.62 -31.76
C GLU A 612 25.97 -16.60 -31.00
N ASN A 613 25.10 -15.87 -31.70
CA ASN A 613 24.37 -14.76 -31.14
C ASN A 613 22.90 -15.09 -30.77
N LYS A 614 22.43 -16.31 -31.03
CA LYS A 614 21.03 -16.73 -30.84
C LYS A 614 20.48 -16.37 -29.45
N ALA A 615 21.29 -16.59 -28.41
CA ALA A 615 20.89 -16.35 -27.02
C ALA A 615 20.52 -14.89 -26.74
N PHE A 616 21.07 -13.94 -27.51
CA PHE A 616 20.86 -12.50 -27.33
C PHE A 616 19.71 -11.94 -28.20
N LEU A 617 19.11 -12.76 -29.07
CA LEU A 617 18.02 -12.33 -29.98
C LEU A 617 16.63 -12.39 -29.33
N GLY A 618 16.49 -12.97 -28.14
CA GLY A 618 15.22 -13.06 -27.41
C GLY A 618 14.10 -13.65 -28.27
N ARG A 619 13.01 -12.90 -28.46
CA ARG A 619 11.85 -13.32 -29.28
C ARG A 619 12.14 -13.41 -30.79
N LEU A 620 13.28 -12.91 -31.24
CA LEU A 620 13.74 -12.97 -32.63
C LEU A 620 14.64 -14.19 -32.90
N ASP A 621 14.73 -15.16 -31.98
CA ASP A 621 15.54 -16.39 -32.11
C ASP A 621 15.12 -17.35 -33.23
N ARG A 622 14.09 -16.98 -34.02
CA ARG A 622 13.63 -17.73 -35.19
C ARG A 622 14.07 -17.13 -36.51
N TYR A 623 14.59 -15.91 -36.51
CA TYR A 623 15.11 -15.20 -37.67
C TYR A 623 16.45 -15.79 -38.12
N LYS A 624 16.44 -17.05 -38.58
CA LYS A 624 17.62 -17.86 -38.86
C LYS A 624 18.04 -17.88 -40.33
N TYR A 625 17.32 -17.16 -41.18
CA TYR A 625 17.55 -17.10 -42.62
C TYR A 625 17.91 -15.67 -43.04
N ILE A 626 18.59 -15.54 -44.17
CA ILE A 626 18.96 -14.26 -44.78
C ILE A 626 18.91 -14.40 -46.30
N ASP A 627 18.56 -13.33 -46.99
CA ASP A 627 18.80 -13.19 -48.42
C ASP A 627 19.07 -11.72 -48.78
N VAL A 628 19.02 -11.38 -50.06
CA VAL A 628 19.21 -10.00 -50.56
C VAL A 628 18.19 -9.00 -49.99
N GLY A 629 17.02 -9.46 -49.53
CA GLY A 629 16.01 -8.63 -48.88
C GLY A 629 16.24 -8.42 -47.39
N GLY A 630 17.22 -9.12 -46.78
CA GLY A 630 17.56 -9.02 -45.37
C GLY A 630 17.35 -10.32 -44.60
N VAL A 631 17.49 -10.23 -43.28
CA VAL A 631 17.24 -11.33 -42.35
C VAL A 631 15.74 -11.61 -42.25
N TYR A 632 15.34 -12.89 -42.24
CA TYR A 632 13.94 -13.31 -42.17
C TYR A 632 13.72 -14.62 -41.39
N THR A 633 12.45 -14.90 -41.08
CA THR A 633 11.96 -16.17 -40.53
C THR A 633 10.86 -16.77 -41.41
N GLY A 634 10.65 -18.08 -41.29
CA GLY A 634 9.46 -18.76 -41.78
C GLY A 634 8.35 -18.73 -40.74
N SER A 635 7.22 -18.10 -41.08
CA SER A 635 6.03 -18.02 -40.24
C SER A 635 4.98 -19.03 -40.69
N GLN A 636 4.42 -19.77 -39.73
CA GLN A 636 3.32 -20.71 -39.99
C GLN A 636 1.95 -20.03 -40.06
N SER A 637 1.89 -18.70 -40.04
CA SER A 637 0.66 -17.90 -40.10
C SER A 637 -0.04 -17.91 -41.47
N VAL A 638 0.09 -18.98 -42.24
CA VAL A 638 -0.66 -19.24 -43.48
C VAL A 638 -1.98 -19.96 -43.22
N HIS A 639 -2.16 -20.59 -42.05
CA HIS A 639 -3.36 -21.33 -41.68
C HIS A 639 -4.44 -20.41 -41.09
N ASN A 640 -5.71 -20.75 -41.30
CA ASN A 640 -6.82 -20.02 -40.67
C ASN A 640 -7.05 -20.52 -39.23
N PRO A 641 -7.04 -19.65 -38.20
CA PRO A 641 -7.25 -20.07 -36.82
C PRO A 641 -8.74 -20.28 -36.50
N GLY A 642 -9.06 -21.45 -35.92
CA GLY A 642 -10.35 -21.72 -35.26
C GLY A 642 -11.57 -21.93 -36.17
N LYS A 643 -11.48 -21.67 -37.48
CA LYS A 643 -12.57 -21.87 -38.45
C LYS A 643 -12.03 -22.31 -39.80
N GLU A 644 -12.88 -22.97 -40.60
CA GLU A 644 -12.59 -23.32 -41.99
C GLU A 644 -12.26 -22.07 -42.81
N GLY A 645 -11.15 -22.09 -43.53
CA GLY A 645 -10.63 -21.02 -44.37
C GLY A 645 -10.67 -21.37 -45.86
N TYR A 646 -9.80 -20.74 -46.65
CA TYR A 646 -9.78 -20.89 -48.10
C TYR A 646 -9.07 -22.17 -48.53
N ARG A 647 -9.64 -22.88 -49.52
CA ARG A 647 -9.11 -24.15 -50.05
C ARG A 647 -8.69 -23.98 -51.51
N TYR A 648 -7.40 -24.15 -51.78
CA TYR A 648 -6.84 -24.18 -53.14
C TYR A 648 -5.49 -24.90 -53.13
N ALA A 649 -5.00 -25.30 -54.30
CA ALA A 649 -3.71 -25.98 -54.42
C ALA A 649 -2.57 -24.97 -54.62
N VAL A 650 -1.57 -25.01 -53.75
CA VAL A 650 -0.30 -24.28 -53.92
C VAL A 650 0.72 -25.28 -54.47
N LYS A 651 1.23 -25.05 -55.69
CA LYS A 651 2.17 -25.99 -56.35
C LYS A 651 3.58 -25.78 -55.82
N HIS A 652 4.26 -26.88 -55.49
CA HIS A 652 5.66 -26.86 -55.05
C HIS A 652 6.59 -26.58 -56.25
N PRO A 653 7.55 -25.65 -56.14
CA PRO A 653 8.36 -25.21 -57.28
C PRO A 653 9.32 -26.27 -57.81
N ARG A 654 9.79 -27.21 -56.96
CA ARG A 654 10.72 -28.29 -57.37
C ARG A 654 10.01 -29.56 -57.82
N THR A 655 8.91 -29.93 -57.17
CA THR A 655 8.22 -31.22 -57.41
C THR A 655 6.99 -31.08 -58.29
N GLY A 656 6.49 -29.86 -58.51
CA GLY A 656 5.30 -29.55 -59.33
C GLY A 656 3.96 -30.00 -58.71
N LYS A 657 4.00 -30.76 -57.61
CA LYS A 657 2.83 -31.30 -56.90
C LYS A 657 2.23 -30.28 -55.95
N ALA A 658 0.97 -30.49 -55.55
CA ALA A 658 0.29 -29.64 -54.58
C ALA A 658 0.88 -29.85 -53.18
N CYS A 659 1.27 -28.76 -52.52
CA CYS A 659 1.74 -28.77 -51.14
C CYS A 659 0.62 -29.19 -50.18
N LYS A 660 1.02 -29.76 -49.05
CA LYS A 660 0.11 -30.12 -47.96
C LYS A 660 -0.66 -28.89 -47.49
N GLN A 661 -1.98 -28.98 -47.53
CA GLN A 661 -2.85 -27.91 -47.03
C GLN A 661 -2.93 -27.91 -45.50
N PRO A 662 -3.10 -26.74 -44.87
CA PRO A 662 -3.42 -26.66 -43.44
C PRO A 662 -4.73 -27.37 -43.13
N LEU A 663 -4.86 -27.88 -41.89
CA LEU A 663 -6.07 -28.60 -41.46
C LEU A 663 -7.34 -27.77 -41.64
N MET A 664 -7.29 -26.46 -41.34
CA MET A 664 -8.42 -25.52 -41.44
C MET A 664 -8.37 -24.66 -42.72
N GLY A 665 -7.56 -25.02 -43.71
CA GLY A 665 -7.38 -24.22 -44.92
C GLY A 665 -6.50 -22.99 -44.73
N TYR A 666 -6.29 -22.25 -45.81
CA TYR A 666 -5.47 -21.05 -45.82
C TYR A 666 -6.22 -19.84 -45.26
N ARG A 667 -5.47 -18.93 -44.63
CA ARG A 667 -5.98 -17.63 -44.14
C ARG A 667 -6.28 -16.65 -45.29
N PHE A 668 -5.55 -16.75 -46.39
CA PHE A 668 -5.59 -15.80 -47.49
C PHE A 668 -6.47 -16.29 -48.64
N PRO A 669 -7.23 -15.42 -49.33
CA PRO A 669 -7.82 -15.71 -50.63
C PRO A 669 -6.75 -16.15 -51.65
N LYS A 670 -7.17 -16.78 -52.74
CA LYS A 670 -6.23 -17.31 -53.75
C LYS A 670 -5.43 -16.17 -54.40
N GLU A 671 -6.06 -15.03 -54.63
CA GLU A 671 -5.48 -13.84 -55.25
C GLU A 671 -4.29 -13.33 -54.42
N THR A 672 -4.48 -13.17 -53.11
CA THR A 672 -3.42 -12.76 -52.18
C THR A 672 -2.31 -13.80 -52.08
N MET A 673 -2.63 -15.10 -52.16
CA MET A 673 -1.60 -16.14 -52.19
C MET A 673 -0.78 -16.08 -53.49
N ASP A 674 -1.43 -15.85 -54.63
CA ASP A 674 -0.76 -15.71 -55.93
C ASP A 674 0.16 -14.48 -55.93
N GLU A 675 -0.25 -13.37 -55.32
CA GLU A 675 0.60 -12.18 -55.07
C GLU A 675 1.82 -12.55 -54.22
N LEU A 676 1.62 -13.17 -53.05
CA LEU A 676 2.71 -13.58 -52.15
C LEU A 676 3.69 -14.56 -52.82
N LEU A 677 3.20 -15.44 -53.69
CA LEU A 677 4.03 -16.32 -54.51
C LEU A 677 4.85 -15.54 -55.52
N SER A 678 4.26 -14.54 -56.20
CA SER A 678 4.95 -13.70 -57.18
C SER A 678 6.05 -12.84 -56.56
N GLU A 679 5.86 -12.40 -55.32
CA GLU A 679 6.80 -11.60 -54.54
C GLU A 679 7.88 -12.44 -53.84
N GLY A 680 7.86 -13.77 -53.97
CA GLY A 680 8.80 -14.66 -53.27
C GLY A 680 8.63 -14.65 -51.75
N ARG A 681 7.43 -14.31 -51.26
CA ARG A 681 7.06 -14.24 -49.84
C ARG A 681 6.68 -15.61 -49.27
N ILE A 682 6.69 -16.67 -50.06
CA ILE A 682 6.32 -18.02 -49.63
C ILE A 682 7.55 -18.93 -49.59
N LEU A 683 7.79 -19.56 -48.44
CA LEU A 683 8.83 -20.55 -48.23
C LEU A 683 8.24 -21.96 -48.39
N PHE A 684 8.94 -22.76 -49.19
CA PHE A 684 8.58 -24.15 -49.45
C PHE A 684 9.46 -25.11 -48.63
N GLY A 685 8.97 -26.32 -48.40
CA GLY A 685 9.77 -27.40 -47.85
C GLY A 685 10.79 -27.94 -48.85
N ASP A 686 11.44 -29.04 -48.49
CA ASP A 686 12.22 -29.81 -49.46
C ASP A 686 11.31 -30.55 -50.45
N ASP A 687 10.09 -30.87 -50.03
CA ASP A 687 9.04 -31.55 -50.80
C ASP A 687 7.64 -30.95 -50.56
N GLU A 688 6.63 -31.51 -51.26
CA GLU A 688 5.22 -31.12 -51.12
C GLU A 688 4.57 -31.51 -49.79
N ASN A 689 5.21 -32.30 -48.93
CA ASN A 689 4.59 -32.83 -47.71
C ASN A 689 4.59 -31.81 -46.56
N LYS A 690 5.39 -30.73 -46.67
CA LYS A 690 5.40 -29.61 -45.73
C LYS A 690 4.36 -28.56 -46.12
N ILE A 691 3.68 -28.00 -45.12
CA ILE A 691 2.84 -26.82 -45.32
C ILE A 691 3.77 -25.64 -45.65
N VAL A 692 3.37 -24.81 -46.61
CA VAL A 692 4.11 -23.59 -46.96
C VAL A 692 4.19 -22.63 -45.77
N GLU A 693 5.26 -21.84 -45.69
CA GLU A 693 5.45 -20.83 -44.64
C GLU A 693 5.49 -19.43 -45.27
N LEU A 694 5.05 -18.42 -44.52
CA LEU A 694 5.16 -17.03 -44.93
C LEU A 694 6.54 -16.49 -44.54
N LYS A 695 7.24 -15.89 -45.49
CA LYS A 695 8.50 -15.20 -45.27
C LYS A 695 8.24 -13.84 -44.62
N VAL A 696 8.83 -13.63 -43.44
CA VAL A 696 8.69 -12.38 -42.68
C VAL A 696 10.07 -11.80 -42.38
N TYR A 697 10.35 -10.61 -42.91
CA TYR A 697 11.64 -9.95 -42.71
C TYR A 697 11.74 -9.29 -41.33
N ALA A 698 12.96 -9.21 -40.80
CA ALA A 698 13.23 -8.58 -39.52
C ALA A 698 12.91 -7.08 -39.55
N HIS A 699 13.23 -6.38 -40.65
CA HIS A 699 12.97 -4.95 -40.78
C HIS A 699 11.47 -4.60 -40.81
N GLU A 700 10.62 -5.53 -41.27
CA GLU A 700 9.16 -5.39 -41.31
C GLU A 700 8.48 -5.72 -39.97
N PHE A 701 9.21 -6.35 -39.03
CA PHE A 701 8.65 -6.70 -37.74
C PHE A 701 8.44 -5.44 -36.90
N GLU A 702 7.18 -5.11 -36.59
CA GLU A 702 6.85 -4.09 -35.60
C GLU A 702 6.25 -4.79 -34.38
N ASP A 703 6.94 -4.71 -33.24
CA ASP A 703 6.37 -5.17 -31.98
C ASP A 703 5.32 -4.16 -31.53
N LYS A 704 4.06 -4.55 -31.62
CA LYS A 704 2.90 -3.75 -31.21
C LYS A 704 2.31 -4.37 -29.97
N ARG A 705 1.99 -3.54 -28.98
CA ARG A 705 1.21 -3.99 -27.83
C ARG A 705 -0.25 -4.19 -28.26
N SER A 706 -0.62 -5.45 -28.50
CA SER A 706 -2.02 -5.85 -28.71
C SER A 706 -2.85 -5.53 -27.47
N SER A 707 -4.06 -4.98 -27.69
CA SER A 707 -5.07 -4.79 -26.64
C SER A 707 -5.68 -6.10 -26.15
N ILE A 708 -5.42 -7.22 -26.82
CA ILE A 708 -5.74 -8.56 -26.33
C ILE A 708 -4.44 -9.25 -25.96
N LEU A 709 -4.33 -9.66 -24.70
CA LEU A 709 -3.22 -10.45 -24.17
C LEU A 709 -3.75 -11.80 -23.72
N THR A 710 -3.19 -12.88 -24.25
CA THR A 710 -3.50 -14.25 -23.81
C THR A 710 -2.32 -14.78 -23.02
N LEU A 711 -2.52 -14.99 -21.72
CA LEU A 711 -1.50 -15.53 -20.82
C LEU A 711 -2.20 -16.20 -19.64
N ASP A 712 -1.98 -17.51 -19.44
CA ASP A 712 -2.59 -18.26 -18.35
C ASP A 712 -2.14 -17.73 -16.96
N GLY A 713 -3.08 -17.21 -16.18
CA GLY A 713 -2.83 -16.64 -14.86
C GLY A 713 -2.34 -17.66 -13.83
N ARG A 714 -2.59 -18.97 -14.04
CA ARG A 714 -2.13 -20.04 -13.13
C ARG A 714 -0.61 -20.14 -13.06
N VAL A 715 0.10 -19.59 -14.05
CA VAL A 715 1.57 -19.53 -14.08
C VAL A 715 2.12 -18.78 -12.86
N GLY A 716 1.49 -17.69 -12.41
CA GLY A 716 1.94 -16.95 -11.23
C GLY A 716 1.95 -17.80 -9.97
N ALA A 717 0.92 -18.64 -9.77
CA ALA A 717 0.90 -19.59 -8.66
C ALA A 717 1.99 -20.66 -8.79
N ASN A 718 2.34 -21.08 -10.01
CA ASN A 718 3.41 -22.05 -10.25
C ASN A 718 4.80 -21.46 -9.98
N GLU A 719 5.05 -20.22 -10.39
CA GLU A 719 6.29 -19.48 -10.07
C GLU A 719 6.51 -19.40 -8.55
N LEU A 720 5.44 -19.09 -7.80
CA LEU A 720 5.53 -19.00 -6.35
C LEU A 720 5.72 -20.39 -5.70
N ARG A 721 5.08 -21.45 -6.21
CA ARG A 721 5.34 -22.84 -5.76
C ARG A 721 6.78 -23.27 -6.01
N ALA A 722 7.39 -22.82 -7.11
CA ALA A 722 8.78 -23.13 -7.40
C ALA A 722 9.73 -22.50 -6.36
N LEU A 723 9.38 -21.31 -5.86
CA LEU A 723 10.15 -20.56 -4.87
C LEU A 723 9.93 -21.02 -3.42
N PHE A 724 8.78 -21.60 -3.07
CA PHE A 724 8.43 -21.92 -1.68
C PHE A 724 8.01 -23.39 -1.52
N THR A 725 8.53 -24.05 -0.47
CA THR A 725 8.12 -25.41 -0.11
C THR A 725 6.77 -25.43 0.59
N GLY A 726 5.91 -26.39 0.25
CA GLY A 726 4.67 -26.66 0.98
C GLY A 726 3.44 -25.96 0.40
N THR A 727 2.57 -25.44 1.26
CA THR A 727 1.37 -24.71 0.84
C THR A 727 1.73 -23.36 0.23
N LEU A 728 0.97 -22.97 -0.80
CA LEU A 728 1.15 -21.68 -1.46
C LEU A 728 0.96 -20.54 -0.44
N PRO A 729 1.96 -19.67 -0.23
CA PRO A 729 1.90 -18.68 0.86
C PRO A 729 1.08 -17.44 0.49
N PHE A 730 0.77 -17.24 -0.78
CA PHE A 730 -0.01 -16.11 -1.29
C PHE A 730 -1.03 -16.59 -2.33
N ARG A 731 -2.30 -16.20 -2.21
CA ARG A 731 -3.35 -16.56 -3.18
C ARG A 731 -3.30 -15.61 -4.37
N ASN A 732 -3.49 -16.17 -5.57
CA ASN A 732 -3.66 -15.44 -6.83
C ASN A 732 -2.55 -14.41 -7.16
N PRO A 733 -1.25 -14.76 -7.04
CA PRO A 733 -0.20 -13.87 -7.52
C PRO A 733 -0.29 -13.69 -9.04
N LYS A 734 -0.11 -12.46 -9.52
CA LYS A 734 0.06 -12.20 -10.96
C LYS A 734 1.31 -12.92 -11.49
N PRO A 735 1.29 -13.45 -12.73
CA PRO A 735 2.47 -14.03 -13.37
C PRO A 735 3.48 -12.93 -13.76
N THR A 736 4.79 -13.20 -13.67
CA THR A 736 5.78 -12.18 -14.08
C THR A 736 5.67 -11.86 -15.57
N GLY A 737 5.30 -12.85 -16.39
CA GLY A 737 5.09 -12.69 -17.83
C GLY A 737 4.09 -11.59 -18.21
N LEU A 738 3.09 -11.30 -17.36
CA LEU A 738 2.16 -10.18 -17.61
C LEU A 738 2.91 -8.85 -17.59
N ILE A 739 3.76 -8.66 -16.58
CA ILE A 739 4.50 -7.42 -16.36
C ILE A 739 5.66 -7.30 -17.37
N GLU A 740 6.30 -8.43 -17.69
CA GLU A 740 7.35 -8.53 -18.72
C GLU A 740 6.82 -8.17 -20.13
N GLU A 741 5.52 -8.36 -20.40
CA GLU A 741 4.88 -7.96 -21.65
C GLU A 741 4.44 -6.48 -21.69
N LEU A 742 4.44 -5.78 -20.55
CA LEU A 742 3.96 -4.38 -20.43
C LEU A 742 5.12 -3.40 -20.24
N VAL A 743 5.99 -3.64 -19.26
CA VAL A 743 7.04 -2.71 -18.82
C VAL A 743 7.99 -2.30 -19.96
N PRO A 744 8.44 -3.19 -20.87
CA PRO A 744 9.39 -2.82 -21.92
C PRO A 744 8.89 -1.76 -22.91
N PHE A 745 7.57 -1.57 -23.05
CA PHE A 745 7.00 -0.55 -23.93
C PHE A 745 7.16 0.88 -23.39
N VAL A 746 7.42 1.03 -22.08
CA VAL A 746 7.44 2.33 -21.39
C VAL A 746 8.77 2.58 -20.70
N ALA A 747 9.35 1.54 -20.08
CA ALA A 747 10.56 1.62 -19.30
C ALA A 747 11.65 0.74 -19.91
N SER A 748 12.62 1.38 -20.58
CA SER A 748 13.87 0.78 -21.06
C SER A 748 15.08 1.31 -20.27
N GLY A 749 16.22 0.62 -20.36
CA GLY A 749 17.47 1.08 -19.76
C GLY A 749 17.46 1.14 -18.23
N SER A 750 17.72 2.32 -17.66
CA SER A 750 17.90 2.57 -16.21
C SER A 750 16.65 3.13 -15.50
N ALA A 751 15.47 2.93 -16.09
CA ALA A 751 14.20 3.46 -15.60
C ALA A 751 13.78 2.89 -14.23
N VAL A 752 12.99 3.67 -13.47
CA VAL A 752 12.36 3.22 -12.21
C VAL A 752 10.94 2.74 -12.47
N VAL A 753 10.65 1.51 -12.04
CA VAL A 753 9.32 0.88 -12.06
C VAL A 753 8.79 0.80 -10.64
N ALA A 754 7.60 1.34 -10.38
CA ALA A 754 7.02 1.34 -9.04
C ALA A 754 5.73 0.51 -8.98
N ASP A 755 5.51 -0.12 -7.83
CA ASP A 755 4.29 -0.85 -7.52
C ASP A 755 3.97 -0.66 -6.04
N PHE A 756 2.90 0.09 -5.78
CA PHE A 756 2.45 0.40 -4.43
C PHE A 756 1.31 -0.49 -3.94
N PHE A 757 1.04 -1.58 -4.67
CA PHE A 757 0.23 -2.73 -4.28
C PHE A 757 1.04 -4.01 -4.54
N ALA A 758 2.26 -4.05 -4.00
CA ALA A 758 3.26 -5.01 -4.46
C ALA A 758 2.88 -6.48 -4.23
N GLY A 759 2.01 -6.77 -3.25
CA GLY A 759 1.48 -8.11 -3.03
C GLY A 759 2.61 -9.12 -2.82
N SER A 760 2.69 -10.12 -3.70
CA SER A 760 3.73 -11.14 -3.63
C SER A 760 5.12 -10.68 -4.10
N GLY A 761 5.27 -9.48 -4.68
CA GLY A 761 6.52 -8.98 -5.27
C GLY A 761 6.73 -9.37 -6.74
N THR A 762 5.65 -9.59 -7.50
CA THR A 762 5.73 -9.99 -8.92
C THR A 762 6.44 -8.93 -9.77
N THR A 763 6.15 -7.65 -9.55
CA THR A 763 6.74 -6.54 -10.31
C THR A 763 8.26 -6.48 -10.18
N GLY A 764 8.79 -6.60 -8.95
CA GLY A 764 10.25 -6.63 -8.74
C GLY A 764 10.91 -7.86 -9.39
N HIS A 765 10.26 -9.03 -9.34
CA HIS A 765 10.75 -10.22 -10.03
C HIS A 765 10.81 -10.00 -11.54
N ALA A 766 9.74 -9.49 -12.16
CA ALA A 766 9.70 -9.18 -13.59
C ALA A 766 10.79 -8.18 -14.00
N VAL A 767 11.03 -7.13 -13.20
CA VAL A 767 12.11 -6.15 -13.46
C VAL A 767 13.49 -6.82 -13.46
N ILE A 768 13.74 -7.73 -12.51
CA ILE A 768 15.01 -8.48 -12.47
C ILE A 768 15.15 -9.39 -13.70
N ASN A 769 14.07 -10.05 -14.14
CA ASN A 769 14.08 -10.89 -15.34
C ASN A 769 14.36 -10.05 -16.59
N LEU A 770 13.66 -8.93 -16.77
CA LEU A 770 13.89 -8.02 -17.90
C LEU A 770 15.35 -7.56 -17.97
N ASN A 771 15.93 -7.14 -16.84
CA ASN A 771 17.35 -6.75 -16.82
C ASN A 771 18.30 -7.91 -17.18
N ARG A 772 17.97 -9.15 -16.81
CA ARG A 772 18.74 -10.33 -17.21
C ARG A 772 18.62 -10.59 -18.71
N ASP A 773 17.44 -10.41 -19.27
CA ASP A 773 17.15 -10.71 -20.67
C ASP A 773 17.75 -9.67 -21.61
N ASP A 774 17.55 -8.38 -21.33
CA ASP A 774 17.94 -7.28 -22.23
C ASP A 774 19.19 -6.50 -21.79
N GLY A 775 19.79 -6.85 -20.65
CA GLY A 775 20.97 -6.16 -20.12
C GLY A 775 20.69 -4.79 -19.51
N GLY A 776 19.42 -4.46 -19.26
CA GLY A 776 19.00 -3.23 -18.62
C GLY A 776 19.45 -3.09 -17.16
N THR A 777 19.24 -1.89 -16.61
CA THR A 777 19.58 -1.53 -15.22
C THR A 777 18.38 -0.92 -14.51
N ARG A 778 17.18 -1.37 -14.89
CA ARG A 778 15.92 -0.89 -14.32
C ARG A 778 15.90 -1.12 -12.82
N LYS A 779 15.34 -0.17 -12.07
CA LYS A 779 15.16 -0.26 -10.63
C LYS A 779 13.69 -0.46 -10.28
N PHE A 780 13.42 -1.11 -9.16
CA PHE A 780 12.04 -1.25 -8.65
C PHE A 780 11.82 -0.52 -7.32
N VAL A 781 10.59 -0.05 -7.10
CA VAL A 781 10.12 0.43 -5.78
C VAL A 781 8.83 -0.31 -5.46
N LEU A 782 8.85 -1.12 -4.41
CA LEU A 782 7.71 -1.94 -4.00
C LEU A 782 7.19 -1.49 -2.63
N VAL A 783 5.89 -1.20 -2.53
CA VAL A 783 5.24 -0.86 -1.25
C VAL A 783 4.20 -1.91 -0.91
N GLU A 784 4.25 -2.39 0.33
CA GLU A 784 3.27 -3.32 0.87
C GLU A 784 3.12 -3.16 2.39
N GLN A 785 1.90 -3.29 2.90
CA GLN A 785 1.55 -3.13 4.31
C GLN A 785 1.17 -4.45 5.01
N GLY A 786 0.83 -5.50 4.25
CA GLY A 786 0.42 -6.78 4.80
C GLY A 786 1.56 -7.51 5.52
N GLU A 787 1.23 -8.33 6.54
CA GLU A 787 2.20 -9.17 7.26
C GLU A 787 3.01 -10.09 6.30
N TYR A 788 2.43 -10.41 5.14
CA TYR A 788 3.10 -11.16 4.08
C TYR A 788 4.29 -10.44 3.42
N PHE A 789 4.58 -9.19 3.79
CA PHE A 789 5.83 -8.52 3.46
C PHE A 789 7.04 -9.36 3.88
N ASP A 790 7.08 -9.79 5.16
CA ASP A 790 8.19 -10.54 5.74
C ASP A 790 8.18 -12.03 5.35
N THR A 791 7.00 -12.59 5.09
CA THR A 791 6.84 -14.04 4.84
C THR A 791 6.83 -14.40 3.35
N VAL A 792 6.47 -13.47 2.46
CA VAL A 792 6.35 -13.71 1.01
C VAL A 792 7.21 -12.75 0.19
N LEU A 793 6.93 -11.44 0.26
CA LEU A 793 7.54 -10.45 -0.64
C LEU A 793 9.06 -10.40 -0.47
N LEU A 794 9.55 -10.16 0.75
CA LEU A 794 10.98 -10.07 1.04
C LEU A 794 11.71 -11.38 0.72
N PRO A 795 11.23 -12.57 1.16
CA PRO A 795 11.85 -13.84 0.77
C PRO A 795 11.81 -14.09 -0.75
N ARG A 796 10.74 -13.74 -1.48
CA ARG A 796 10.69 -13.85 -2.95
C ARG A 796 11.81 -13.02 -3.57
N MET A 797 11.95 -11.76 -3.16
CA MET A 797 12.97 -10.86 -3.70
C MET A 797 14.39 -11.37 -3.40
N ALA A 798 14.67 -11.78 -2.16
CA ALA A 798 15.97 -12.33 -1.79
C ALA A 798 16.33 -13.59 -2.60
N LYS A 799 15.37 -14.50 -2.82
CA LYS A 799 15.56 -15.71 -3.62
C LYS A 799 15.81 -15.41 -5.09
N VAL A 800 15.00 -14.54 -5.68
CA VAL A 800 15.12 -14.17 -7.10
C VAL A 800 16.44 -13.46 -7.35
N ILE A 801 16.92 -12.59 -6.44
CA ILE A 801 18.26 -11.97 -6.55
C ILE A 801 19.37 -13.03 -6.51
N ALA A 802 19.20 -14.07 -5.69
CA ALA A 802 20.21 -15.11 -5.48
C ALA A 802 20.23 -16.22 -6.55
N CYS A 803 19.15 -16.42 -7.30
CA CYS A 803 19.10 -17.42 -8.37
C CYS A 803 17.90 -17.16 -9.32
N PRO A 804 18.07 -17.30 -10.65
CA PRO A 804 16.99 -17.06 -11.62
C PRO A 804 15.95 -18.17 -11.66
N GLU A 805 16.33 -19.41 -11.39
CA GLU A 805 15.43 -20.56 -11.51
C GLU A 805 15.39 -21.36 -10.22
N TRP A 806 14.18 -21.59 -9.73
CA TRP A 806 13.92 -22.35 -8.51
C TRP A 806 13.02 -23.55 -8.81
N LYS A 807 13.08 -24.57 -7.94
CA LYS A 807 12.17 -25.71 -7.94
C LYS A 807 12.02 -26.21 -6.51
N ASP A 808 10.79 -26.36 -6.04
CA ASP A 808 10.46 -26.86 -4.71
C ASP A 808 11.23 -26.13 -3.59
N GLY A 809 11.35 -24.81 -3.70
CA GLY A 809 12.04 -23.95 -2.74
C GLY A 809 13.56 -24.05 -2.73
N LYS A 810 14.18 -24.73 -3.71
CA LYS A 810 15.63 -24.78 -3.89
C LYS A 810 16.04 -24.23 -5.26
N PRO A 811 17.26 -23.70 -5.40
CA PRO A 811 17.83 -23.38 -6.71
C PRO A 811 17.79 -24.60 -7.63
N LYS A 812 17.31 -24.43 -8.86
CA LYS A 812 17.15 -25.52 -9.82
C LYS A 812 18.52 -26.12 -10.19
N PRO A 813 18.68 -27.46 -10.20
CA PRO A 813 19.92 -28.08 -10.65
C PRO A 813 20.25 -27.70 -12.09
N GLY A 814 21.50 -27.35 -12.37
CA GLY A 814 21.98 -26.97 -13.71
C GLY A 814 22.08 -25.47 -13.95
N VAL A 815 21.59 -24.62 -13.03
CA VAL A 815 21.87 -23.18 -13.08
C VAL A 815 23.35 -22.95 -12.83
N ALA A 816 24.01 -22.18 -13.70
CA ALA A 816 25.39 -21.75 -13.49
C ALA A 816 25.43 -20.78 -12.30
N MET A 817 25.88 -21.26 -11.14
CA MET A 817 25.99 -20.47 -9.91
C MET A 817 27.35 -19.77 -9.76
N GLN A 818 28.34 -20.11 -10.59
CA GLN A 818 29.64 -19.46 -10.59
C GLN A 818 29.75 -18.56 -11.81
N VAL A 819 30.22 -17.33 -11.58
CA VAL A 819 30.49 -16.37 -12.65
C VAL A 819 31.68 -16.90 -13.47
N ALA A 820 31.52 -16.98 -14.79
CA ALA A 820 32.62 -17.32 -15.69
C ALA A 820 33.69 -16.21 -15.66
N ASP A 821 34.97 -16.56 -15.81
CA ASP A 821 36.06 -15.58 -15.94
C ASP A 821 36.14 -15.07 -17.40
N GLY A 822 36.60 -13.84 -17.61
CA GLY A 822 36.82 -13.27 -18.96
C GLY A 822 35.62 -12.53 -19.55
N GLU A 823 35.50 -12.48 -20.89
CA GLU A 823 34.45 -11.76 -21.62
C GLU A 823 33.04 -12.33 -21.34
N ASP A 824 32.93 -13.63 -21.04
CA ASP A 824 31.67 -14.30 -20.70
C ASP A 824 31.11 -13.88 -19.32
N ALA A 825 31.90 -13.20 -18.48
CA ALA A 825 31.50 -12.76 -17.16
C ALA A 825 30.34 -11.74 -17.21
N GLU A 826 30.35 -10.83 -18.18
CA GLU A 826 29.34 -9.76 -18.32
C GLU A 826 27.97 -10.30 -18.76
N ALA A 827 27.95 -11.44 -19.45
CA ALA A 827 26.73 -12.12 -19.86
C ALA A 827 26.07 -12.92 -18.72
N HIS A 828 26.77 -13.15 -17.61
CA HIS A 828 26.25 -13.95 -16.50
C HIS A 828 25.07 -13.25 -15.80
N TRP A 829 23.99 -14.00 -15.55
CA TRP A 829 22.75 -13.47 -14.94
C TRP A 829 22.97 -12.75 -13.61
N SER A 830 23.99 -13.13 -12.84
CA SER A 830 24.30 -12.52 -11.54
C SER A 830 24.89 -11.11 -11.67
N VAL A 831 25.48 -10.75 -12.81
CA VAL A 831 25.95 -9.39 -13.09
C VAL A 831 24.76 -8.46 -13.34
N ARG A 832 23.71 -8.99 -13.98
CA ARG A 832 22.44 -8.31 -14.28
C ARG A 832 21.42 -8.34 -13.15
N SER A 833 21.77 -8.97 -12.02
CA SER A 833 20.92 -9.02 -10.81
C SER A 833 21.34 -7.94 -9.81
N PRO A 834 20.40 -7.38 -9.02
CA PRO A 834 20.70 -6.35 -8.03
C PRO A 834 21.90 -6.69 -7.13
N LYS A 835 22.75 -5.70 -6.86
CA LYS A 835 23.85 -5.83 -5.89
C LYS A 835 23.34 -5.51 -4.48
N LEU A 836 22.57 -4.42 -4.38
CA LEU A 836 21.90 -3.95 -3.18
C LEU A 836 20.39 -3.80 -3.43
N VAL A 837 19.60 -4.09 -2.40
CA VAL A 837 18.18 -3.71 -2.30
C VAL A 837 17.95 -3.14 -0.91
N GLU A 838 17.39 -1.94 -0.82
CA GLU A 838 17.03 -1.32 0.45
C GLU A 838 15.67 -1.84 0.94
N VAL A 839 15.52 -2.00 2.25
CA VAL A 839 14.31 -2.46 2.92
C VAL A 839 13.95 -1.43 3.99
N LEU A 840 12.91 -0.66 3.75
CA LEU A 840 12.44 0.41 4.63
C LEU A 840 11.21 -0.04 5.41
N ARG A 841 11.13 0.35 6.69
CA ARG A 841 9.89 0.31 7.47
C ARG A 841 9.52 1.72 7.87
N LEU A 842 8.33 2.16 7.48
CA LEU A 842 7.84 3.49 7.83
C LEU A 842 6.87 3.41 9.01
N GLU A 843 6.81 4.51 9.75
CA GLU A 843 5.82 4.78 10.78
C GLU A 843 4.39 4.65 10.21
N ARG A 844 3.52 3.92 10.91
CA ARG A 844 2.09 3.79 10.55
C ARG A 844 1.27 4.96 11.09
N TYR A 845 0.01 5.04 10.69
CA TYR A 845 -0.91 6.07 11.18
C TYR A 845 -1.12 5.98 12.70
N GLU A 846 -1.31 4.76 13.21
CA GLU A 846 -1.50 4.48 14.63
C GLU A 846 -0.26 4.83 15.46
N ASP A 847 0.93 4.54 14.90
CA ASP A 847 2.20 4.89 15.52
C ASP A 847 2.34 6.42 15.69
N SER A 848 1.86 7.21 14.70
CA SER A 848 1.82 8.68 14.80
C SER A 848 0.85 9.19 15.88
N LEU A 849 -0.27 8.51 16.09
CA LEU A 849 -1.22 8.85 17.16
C LEU A 849 -0.65 8.53 18.54
N ASP A 850 0.02 7.39 18.69
CA ASP A 850 0.68 7.01 19.94
C ASP A 850 1.87 7.93 20.25
N ALA A 851 2.54 8.41 19.21
CA ALA A 851 3.59 9.41 19.31
C ALA A 851 3.06 10.83 19.62
N LEU A 852 1.77 11.07 19.80
CA LEU A 852 1.25 12.39 20.17
C LEU A 852 1.47 12.66 21.67
N GLU A 853 2.31 13.65 21.99
CA GLU A 853 2.47 14.14 23.37
C GLU A 853 1.28 15.04 23.76
N LEU A 854 0.63 14.68 24.86
CA LEU A 854 -0.38 15.48 25.54
C LEU A 854 0.26 16.10 26.80
N PRO A 855 -0.11 17.32 27.23
CA PRO A 855 0.54 18.01 28.32
C PRO A 855 0.03 17.45 29.65
N ALA A 856 0.66 17.80 30.77
CA ALA A 856 0.18 17.37 32.08
C ALA A 856 -1.19 18.01 32.39
N GLU A 857 -2.13 17.24 32.98
CA GLU A 857 -3.46 17.74 33.41
C GLU A 857 -3.39 19.02 34.26
N ALA A 858 -2.29 19.23 34.99
CA ALA A 858 -2.07 20.40 35.84
C ALA A 858 -1.82 21.70 35.06
N ASP A 859 -1.20 21.63 33.87
CA ASP A 859 -0.99 22.80 33.00
C ASP A 859 -2.26 23.16 32.21
N ALA A 860 -3.09 22.15 31.89
CA ALA A 860 -4.44 22.34 31.33
C ALA A 860 -5.39 23.12 32.26
N ARG A 861 -5.09 23.20 33.56
CA ARG A 861 -5.84 24.00 34.55
C ARG A 861 -5.29 25.41 34.77
N ARG A 862 -4.07 25.71 34.26
CA ARG A 862 -3.40 27.01 34.43
C ARG A 862 -3.67 28.01 33.29
N GLY A 863 -4.10 27.54 32.11
CA GLY A 863 -4.81 28.40 31.18
C GLY A 863 -6.16 28.75 31.79
N GLY A 864 -6.51 30.04 31.91
CA GLY A 864 -7.70 30.51 32.61
C GLY A 864 -8.99 29.81 32.16
N GLN A 865 -10.07 29.98 32.94
CA GLN A 865 -11.42 29.47 32.65
C GLN A 865 -11.86 29.80 31.21
N MET A 866 -11.44 29.01 30.22
CA MET A 866 -11.90 29.11 28.85
C MET A 866 -13.08 28.16 28.72
N SER A 867 -14.17 28.69 28.21
CA SER A 867 -15.41 27.97 27.98
C SER A 867 -15.17 26.87 26.94
N PHE A 868 -15.82 25.71 27.10
CA PHE A 868 -15.88 24.67 26.06
C PHE A 868 -16.36 25.23 24.69
N ALA A 869 -17.10 26.35 24.70
CA ALA A 869 -17.59 27.01 23.50
C ALA A 869 -16.49 27.73 22.68
N ASP A 870 -15.33 28.03 23.27
CA ASP A 870 -14.34 28.88 22.60
C ASP A 870 -13.31 28.07 21.81
N GLU A 871 -12.81 26.92 22.30
CA GLU A 871 -11.84 26.05 21.60
C GLU A 871 -11.51 24.75 22.39
N PRO A 872 -12.38 23.73 22.36
CA PRO A 872 -12.32 22.59 23.29
C PRO A 872 -11.07 21.69 23.16
N LEU A 873 -10.45 21.65 21.99
CA LEU A 873 -9.27 20.83 21.70
C LEU A 873 -8.14 21.59 20.99
N ARG A 874 -8.13 22.94 21.05
CA ARG A 874 -7.08 23.76 20.39
C ARG A 874 -5.68 23.33 20.76
N TYR A 875 -5.44 22.99 22.02
CA TYR A 875 -4.12 22.51 22.43
C TYR A 875 -3.73 21.20 21.71
N VAL A 876 -4.66 20.26 21.54
CA VAL A 876 -4.38 18.99 20.85
C VAL A 876 -4.12 19.25 19.38
N TYR A 877 -4.91 20.15 18.80
CA TYR A 877 -4.66 20.66 17.45
C TYR A 877 -3.29 21.35 17.35
N GLU A 878 -2.89 22.18 18.31
CA GLU A 878 -1.55 22.81 18.36
C GLU A 878 -0.42 21.80 18.62
N ALA A 879 -0.69 20.74 19.38
CA ALA A 879 0.24 19.65 19.63
C ALA A 879 0.46 18.82 18.35
N ALA A 880 -0.61 18.50 17.62
CA ALA A 880 -0.58 17.88 16.30
C ALA A 880 0.04 18.81 15.23
N ALA A 881 -0.22 20.11 15.33
CA ALA A 881 0.29 21.17 14.46
C ALA A 881 1.68 21.69 14.88
N GLY A 882 2.46 20.92 15.65
CA GLY A 882 3.91 21.10 15.71
C GLY A 882 4.57 21.45 17.06
N LYS A 883 3.94 21.15 18.21
CA LYS A 883 4.60 21.26 19.54
C LYS A 883 4.87 19.91 20.24
N SER A 884 4.52 18.78 19.64
CA SER A 884 4.65 17.43 20.21
C SER A 884 5.64 16.55 19.44
N SER A 885 6.00 15.39 19.99
CA SER A 885 6.84 14.29 19.43
C SER A 885 6.44 13.75 18.04
N VAL A 886 5.37 14.27 17.44
CA VAL A 886 5.07 14.14 16.00
C VAL A 886 6.05 14.97 15.15
N ALA A 887 6.75 15.94 15.76
CA ALA A 887 7.90 16.67 15.25
C ALA A 887 9.15 16.42 16.13
N LEU A 888 10.33 16.33 15.53
CA LEU A 888 11.58 16.15 16.28
C LEU A 888 11.91 17.40 17.08
N ASN A 889 12.28 17.26 18.35
CA ASN A 889 12.78 18.37 19.16
C ASN A 889 14.31 18.53 19.04
N HIS A 890 14.84 19.62 19.62
CA HIS A 890 16.28 19.90 19.58
C HIS A 890 17.13 18.81 20.23
N ALA A 891 16.67 18.24 21.35
CA ALA A 891 17.41 17.18 22.05
C ALA A 891 17.47 15.88 21.23
N GLN A 892 16.39 15.55 20.52
CA GLN A 892 16.35 14.38 19.63
C GLN A 892 17.31 14.53 18.45
N LEU A 893 17.45 15.72 17.86
CA LEU A 893 18.41 15.98 16.77
C LEU A 893 19.85 16.16 17.22
N ALA A 894 20.09 16.44 18.49
CA ALA A 894 21.42 16.42 19.09
C ALA A 894 21.97 14.99 19.20
N LYS A 895 21.11 13.97 19.21
CA LYS A 895 21.47 12.54 19.23
C LYS A 895 20.79 11.76 18.11
N PRO A 896 21.14 12.04 16.83
CA PRO A 896 20.41 11.52 15.68
C PRO A 896 20.48 9.98 15.54
N PHE A 897 21.45 9.32 16.18
CA PHE A 897 21.61 7.86 16.11
C PHE A 897 20.83 7.09 17.21
N ASP A 898 20.37 7.79 18.24
CA ASP A 898 19.65 7.23 19.40
C ASP A 898 18.24 7.80 19.55
N CYS A 899 17.72 8.44 18.49
CA CYS A 899 16.38 9.02 18.51
C CYS A 899 15.31 7.93 18.64
N THR A 900 14.35 8.13 19.54
CA THR A 900 13.20 7.23 19.74
C THR A 900 11.89 8.00 19.81
N ILE A 901 10.80 7.34 19.45
CA ILE A 901 9.43 7.81 19.61
C ILE A 901 8.59 6.82 20.44
N PRO A 902 7.57 7.27 21.19
CA PRO A 902 6.68 6.38 21.90
C PRO A 902 5.69 5.70 20.94
N GLN A 903 5.44 4.41 21.15
CA GLN A 903 4.46 3.59 20.44
C GLN A 903 3.84 2.56 21.39
N THR A 904 2.67 2.01 21.03
CA THR A 904 2.11 0.85 21.72
C THR A 904 2.48 -0.43 20.99
N VAL A 905 3.27 -1.29 21.63
CA VAL A 905 3.65 -2.61 21.10
C VAL A 905 3.03 -3.68 21.96
N ASN A 906 2.22 -4.57 21.37
CA ASN A 906 1.49 -5.63 22.07
C ASN A 906 0.66 -5.13 23.27
N GLY A 907 0.02 -3.97 23.12
CA GLY A 907 -0.80 -3.35 24.17
C GLY A 907 -0.03 -2.69 25.31
N ALA A 908 1.30 -2.55 25.20
CA ALA A 908 2.14 -1.88 26.19
C ALA A 908 2.90 -0.69 25.57
N PRO A 909 3.08 0.43 26.29
CA PRO A 909 3.94 1.52 25.85
C PRO A 909 5.39 1.05 25.68
N ALA A 910 5.99 1.38 24.54
CA ALA A 910 7.37 1.10 24.19
C ALA A 910 8.02 2.31 23.49
N LEU A 911 9.34 2.42 23.58
CA LEU A 911 10.11 3.37 22.78
C LEU A 911 10.70 2.65 21.57
N VAL A 912 10.43 3.17 20.39
CA VAL A 912 10.90 2.60 19.12
C VAL A 912 11.91 3.55 18.49
N LYS A 913 13.03 3.00 18.00
CA LYS A 913 14.10 3.77 17.34
C LYS A 913 13.60 4.37 16.03
N VAL A 914 14.04 5.59 15.73
CA VAL A 914 13.84 6.28 14.47
C VAL A 914 15.17 6.39 13.73
N ASP A 915 15.20 5.97 12.47
CA ASP A 915 16.33 6.18 11.58
C ASP A 915 16.26 7.60 10.99
N ILE A 916 16.84 8.56 11.72
CA ILE A 916 16.89 9.97 11.33
C ILE A 916 17.67 10.16 10.03
N VAL A 917 18.69 9.33 9.80
CA VAL A 917 19.54 9.42 8.61
C VAL A 917 18.71 9.13 7.37
N SER A 918 18.05 7.97 7.32
CA SER A 918 17.21 7.59 6.18
C SER A 918 15.97 8.48 6.05
N THR A 919 15.39 8.93 7.17
CA THR A 919 14.31 9.93 7.15
C THR A 919 14.76 11.22 6.45
N ALA A 920 15.92 11.76 6.83
CA ALA A 920 16.45 12.99 6.25
C ALA A 920 16.76 12.80 4.75
N LEU A 921 17.35 11.67 4.34
CA LEU A 921 17.62 11.40 2.93
C LEU A 921 16.34 11.43 2.08
N LEU A 922 15.27 10.77 2.52
CA LEU A 922 13.99 10.76 1.80
C LEU A 922 13.35 12.16 1.72
N LEU A 923 13.31 12.89 2.84
CA LEU A 923 12.66 14.21 2.93
C LEU A 923 13.43 15.30 2.19
N LEU A 924 14.77 15.20 2.15
CA LEU A 924 15.62 16.11 1.37
C LEU A 924 15.71 15.72 -0.11
N GLY A 925 15.20 14.55 -0.48
CA GLY A 925 15.31 14.00 -1.83
C GLY A 925 16.74 13.68 -2.23
N LEU A 926 17.53 13.16 -1.30
CA LEU A 926 18.94 12.79 -1.47
C LEU A 926 19.07 11.28 -1.64
N HIS A 927 19.88 10.87 -2.63
CA HIS A 927 20.18 9.47 -2.93
C HIS A 927 21.65 9.19 -2.59
N PRO A 928 21.94 8.27 -1.65
CA PRO A 928 23.30 8.06 -1.15
C PRO A 928 24.21 7.48 -2.24
N VAL A 929 25.40 8.04 -2.38
CA VAL A 929 26.46 7.61 -3.30
C VAL A 929 27.60 6.96 -2.51
N ARG A 930 28.11 7.65 -1.47
CA ARG A 930 29.18 7.14 -0.60
C ARG A 930 28.85 7.40 0.86
N VAL A 931 29.22 6.48 1.74
CA VAL A 931 29.07 6.63 3.20
C VAL A 931 30.38 6.37 3.93
N ARG A 932 30.64 7.16 4.98
CA ARG A 932 31.78 7.03 5.88
C ARG A 932 31.34 7.25 7.32
N ASP A 933 31.54 6.23 8.14
CA ASP A 933 31.33 6.27 9.59
C ASP A 933 32.70 6.44 10.25
N VAL A 934 32.91 7.61 10.86
CA VAL A 934 34.21 8.06 11.38
C VAL A 934 34.08 8.33 12.87
N ALA A 935 34.88 7.62 13.67
CA ALA A 935 35.11 7.96 15.06
C ALA A 935 36.42 8.75 15.20
N ARG A 936 36.44 9.75 16.08
CA ARG A 936 37.70 10.36 16.53
C ARG A 936 38.50 9.35 17.35
N THR A 937 39.82 9.50 17.34
CA THR A 937 40.78 8.49 17.83
C THR A 937 40.77 8.28 19.35
N ASP A 938 40.07 9.12 20.10
CA ASP A 938 39.80 8.98 21.53
C ASP A 938 38.39 8.40 21.76
N LYS A 939 38.30 7.37 22.63
CA LYS A 939 37.06 6.62 22.93
C LYS A 939 35.91 7.46 23.53
N THR A 940 36.15 8.74 23.78
CA THR A 940 35.22 9.70 24.38
C THR A 940 34.63 10.70 23.39
N SER A 941 35.07 10.69 22.12
CA SER A 941 34.62 11.67 21.13
C SER A 941 33.33 11.26 20.40
N PRO A 942 32.58 12.24 19.88
CA PRO A 942 31.34 12.00 19.16
C PRO A 942 31.57 11.20 17.86
N ARG A 943 30.61 10.34 17.53
CA ARG A 943 30.54 9.59 16.26
C ARG A 943 30.14 10.54 15.14
N TYR A 944 30.80 10.47 13.99
CA TYR A 944 30.47 11.25 12.79
C TYR A 944 30.05 10.33 11.65
N LEU A 945 28.90 10.61 11.05
CA LEU A 945 28.44 9.96 9.84
C LEU A 945 28.43 10.97 8.69
N PHE A 946 29.16 10.66 7.63
CA PHE A 946 29.20 11.44 6.40
C PHE A 946 28.58 10.64 5.26
N ILE A 947 27.63 11.25 4.54
CA ILE A 947 26.97 10.68 3.38
C ILE A 947 27.08 11.67 2.24
N GLU A 948 27.81 11.29 1.20
CA GLU A 948 27.76 11.97 -0.08
C GLU A 948 26.57 11.44 -0.87
N ALA A 949 25.77 12.34 -1.44
CA ALA A 949 24.53 12.01 -2.11
C ALA A 949 24.29 12.89 -3.33
N HIS A 950 23.54 12.36 -4.31
CA HIS A 950 22.95 13.17 -5.37
C HIS A 950 21.59 13.70 -4.93
N ALA A 951 21.29 14.96 -5.27
CA ALA A 951 19.93 15.46 -5.18
C ALA A 951 19.08 14.93 -6.34
N ASN A 952 17.80 14.66 -6.05
CA ASN A 952 16.85 14.25 -7.07
C ASN A 952 16.78 15.27 -8.22
N GLY A 953 16.79 14.76 -9.46
CA GLY A 953 16.82 15.57 -10.69
C GLY A 953 18.17 16.23 -10.99
N LYS A 954 19.19 16.06 -10.14
CA LYS A 954 20.49 16.73 -10.26
C LYS A 954 21.69 15.77 -10.05
N PRO A 955 21.87 14.77 -10.93
CA PRO A 955 22.88 13.72 -10.76
C PRO A 955 24.35 14.19 -10.86
N LYS A 956 24.60 15.48 -11.16
CA LYS A 956 25.95 16.07 -11.21
C LYS A 956 26.26 16.98 -10.03
N GLU A 957 25.25 17.34 -9.22
CA GLU A 957 25.44 18.15 -8.02
C GLU A 957 25.63 17.21 -6.83
N LEU A 958 26.82 17.28 -6.20
CA LEU A 958 27.11 16.53 -4.98
C LEU A 958 26.63 17.30 -3.76
N HIS A 959 25.89 16.60 -2.92
CA HIS A 959 25.44 17.05 -1.61
C HIS A 959 26.14 16.24 -0.52
N LEU A 960 26.40 16.87 0.62
CA LEU A 960 26.94 16.21 1.79
C LEU A 960 25.91 16.27 2.92
N LEU A 961 25.49 15.13 3.44
CA LEU A 961 24.80 15.02 4.71
C LEU A 961 25.81 14.60 5.76
N PHE A 962 25.99 15.41 6.80
CA PHE A 962 26.84 15.09 7.93
C PHE A 962 26.03 15.15 9.22
N LEU A 963 26.08 14.07 10.00
CA LEU A 963 25.39 13.97 11.29
C LEU A 963 26.38 13.50 12.35
N ARG A 964 26.19 13.96 13.59
CA ARG A 964 26.96 13.52 14.75
C ARG A 964 26.13 13.58 16.03
N ASP A 965 26.59 12.88 17.05
CA ASP A 965 26.14 13.15 18.42
C ASP A 965 26.77 14.46 18.92
N CYS A 966 25.97 15.31 19.53
CA CYS A 966 26.40 16.60 20.05
C CYS A 966 26.75 16.50 21.54
N ASP A 967 27.91 17.06 21.92
CA ASP A 967 28.26 17.33 23.31
C ASP A 967 27.82 18.76 23.69
N ASP A 968 27.35 18.96 24.93
CA ASP A 968 26.94 20.27 25.49
C ASP A 968 28.04 21.36 25.40
N ILE A 969 29.29 20.96 25.11
CA ILE A 969 30.51 21.78 25.08
C ILE A 969 30.48 22.85 23.97
N LEU A 970 29.63 22.70 22.94
CA LEU A 970 29.57 23.62 21.80
C LEU A 970 28.52 24.73 21.94
N ILE A 971 27.93 24.90 23.12
CA ILE A 971 26.93 25.95 23.40
C ILE A 971 27.58 27.03 24.31
N GLY A 972 28.28 28.02 23.75
CA GLY A 972 28.78 29.18 24.54
C GLY A 972 29.96 30.01 23.97
N LYS A 973 30.36 31.10 24.65
CA LYS A 973 31.33 32.14 24.20
C LYS A 973 32.73 31.66 23.75
N LYS A 974 33.12 30.39 23.96
CA LYS A 974 34.35 29.78 23.40
C LYS A 974 34.20 29.28 21.95
N LEU A 975 33.04 29.52 21.32
CA LEU A 975 32.60 29.01 20.02
C LEU A 975 33.57 29.22 18.85
N LYS A 976 34.13 30.43 18.67
CA LYS A 976 34.74 30.81 17.37
C LYS A 976 36.02 30.03 17.04
N GLN A 977 36.96 29.95 17.98
CA GLN A 977 38.22 29.20 17.77
C GLN A 977 38.00 27.69 17.68
N HIS A 978 37.01 27.16 18.39
CA HIS A 978 36.67 25.74 18.31
C HIS A 978 35.96 25.40 17.01
N ALA A 979 35.03 26.26 16.55
CA ALA A 979 34.37 26.13 15.27
C ALA A 979 35.35 26.20 14.09
N GLU A 980 36.34 27.10 14.13
CA GLU A 980 37.38 27.18 13.10
C GLU A 980 38.23 25.90 13.02
N LYS A 981 38.62 25.33 14.17
CA LYS A 981 39.35 24.05 14.23
C LYS A 981 38.49 22.88 13.77
N GLU A 982 37.22 22.86 14.15
CA GLU A 982 36.26 21.85 13.72
C GLU A 982 36.08 21.90 12.20
N MET A 983 35.90 23.10 11.62
CA MET A 983 35.80 23.31 10.18
C MET A 983 37.05 22.85 9.43
N GLN A 984 38.25 23.18 9.93
CA GLN A 984 39.50 22.70 9.34
C GLN A 984 39.60 21.18 9.38
N TRP A 985 39.21 20.55 10.49
CA TRP A 985 39.18 19.11 10.61
C TRP A 985 38.14 18.47 9.68
N LEU A 986 36.94 19.06 9.58
CA LEU A 986 35.88 18.62 8.67
C LEU A 986 36.31 18.71 7.20
N ASP A 987 37.00 19.79 6.81
CA ASP A 987 37.50 19.92 5.44
C ASP A 987 38.60 18.88 5.14
N GLN A 988 39.54 18.68 6.08
CA GLN A 988 40.59 17.66 5.95
C GLN A 988 40.04 16.23 5.91
N ILE A 989 39.03 15.91 6.74
CA ILE A 989 38.46 14.57 6.81
C ILE A 989 37.67 14.27 5.53
N VAL A 990 36.88 15.23 5.04
CA VAL A 990 36.11 15.05 3.80
C VAL A 990 37.05 14.94 2.60
N ALA A 991 38.10 15.76 2.53
CA ALA A 991 39.13 15.64 1.50
C ALA A 991 39.83 14.29 1.52
N ARG A 992 40.13 13.76 2.71
CA ARG A 992 40.77 12.44 2.85
C ARG A 992 39.84 11.29 2.47
N GLU A 993 38.59 11.32 2.93
CA GLU A 993 37.66 10.19 2.82
C GLU A 993 36.91 10.15 1.48
N PHE A 994 36.65 11.32 0.88
CA PHE A 994 35.86 11.46 -0.35
C PHE A 994 36.64 12.08 -1.52
N GLY A 995 37.79 12.72 -1.27
CA GLY A 995 38.60 13.36 -2.31
C GLY A 995 38.10 14.76 -2.74
N HIS A 996 37.18 15.34 -1.97
CA HIS A 996 36.59 16.67 -2.22
C HIS A 996 36.78 17.58 -1.01
N SER A 997 36.91 18.89 -1.23
CA SER A 997 36.85 19.87 -0.15
C SER A 997 35.38 20.20 0.16
N LEU A 998 35.08 20.73 1.34
CA LEU A 998 33.71 21.13 1.71
C LEU A 998 33.11 22.15 0.72
N GLY A 999 33.95 23.02 0.14
CA GLY A 999 33.53 24.02 -0.85
C GLY A 999 33.04 23.43 -2.18
N ASP A 1000 33.37 22.18 -2.49
CA ASP A 1000 32.99 21.51 -3.74
C ASP A 1000 31.54 21.02 -3.72
N TYR A 1001 30.93 20.91 -2.54
CA TYR A 1001 29.55 20.46 -2.38
C TYR A 1001 28.56 21.60 -2.62
N ALA A 1002 27.51 21.32 -3.39
CA ALA A 1002 26.45 22.27 -3.69
C ALA A 1002 25.65 22.67 -2.44
N THR A 1003 25.43 21.70 -1.54
CA THR A 1003 24.82 21.95 -0.22
C THR A 1003 25.35 20.95 0.79
N ILE A 1004 25.63 21.45 2.00
CA ILE A 1004 26.04 20.64 3.15
C ILE A 1004 24.91 20.70 4.18
N TRP A 1005 24.26 19.57 4.43
CA TRP A 1005 23.25 19.41 5.47
C TRP A 1005 23.89 18.90 6.75
N TYR A 1006 23.54 19.52 7.89
CA TYR A 1006 24.13 19.19 9.19
C TYR A 1006 23.16 19.42 10.34
N ASN A 1007 23.28 18.70 11.46
CA ASN A 1007 22.46 19.00 12.63
C ASN A 1007 22.92 20.30 13.33
N ARG A 1008 21.94 21.12 13.75
CA ARG A 1008 22.07 22.55 14.12
C ARG A 1008 23.26 22.94 15.01
N ASP A 1009 23.75 22.06 15.87
CA ASP A 1009 24.77 22.40 16.88
C ASP A 1009 26.21 22.45 16.33
N ALA A 1010 26.41 22.17 15.04
CA ALA A 1010 27.66 22.48 14.35
C ALA A 1010 27.60 23.89 13.75
N VAL A 1011 28.41 24.84 14.22
CA VAL A 1011 28.53 26.13 13.53
C VAL A 1011 29.36 25.94 12.26
N LEU A 1012 28.71 25.53 11.17
CA LEU A 1012 29.30 25.62 9.84
C LEU A 1012 29.21 27.08 9.38
N SER A 1013 30.34 27.78 9.30
CA SER A 1013 30.43 29.13 8.72
C SER A 1013 30.47 29.11 7.17
N SER A 1014 30.04 28.01 6.54
CA SER A 1014 30.05 27.84 5.09
C SER A 1014 28.78 28.42 4.45
N PRO A 1015 28.87 29.20 3.36
CA PRO A 1015 27.70 29.72 2.64
C PRO A 1015 26.80 28.62 2.06
N ASN A 1016 27.35 27.42 1.81
CA ASN A 1016 26.60 26.26 1.29
C ASN A 1016 26.01 25.40 2.41
N GLY A 1017 26.26 25.75 3.68
CA GLY A 1017 25.75 25.03 4.85
C GLY A 1017 24.27 25.29 5.10
N ARG A 1018 23.52 24.22 5.34
CA ARG A 1018 22.11 24.24 5.75
C ARG A 1018 21.93 23.40 7.02
N SER A 1019 21.45 24.06 8.08
CA SER A 1019 21.10 23.38 9.33
C SER A 1019 19.83 22.57 9.14
N LEU A 1020 19.90 21.28 9.47
CA LEU A 1020 18.80 20.37 9.67
C LEU A 1020 18.32 20.55 11.13
N ASP A 1021 17.48 21.56 11.34
CA ASP A 1021 16.87 21.84 12.63
C ASP A 1021 15.44 21.25 12.72
N PRO A 1022 14.85 21.18 13.93
CA PRO A 1022 13.47 20.75 14.14
C PRO A 1022 12.46 21.40 13.21
N GLU A 1023 12.61 22.70 12.94
CA GLU A 1023 11.66 23.48 12.14
C GLU A 1023 11.76 23.13 10.66
N VAL A 1024 12.96 22.89 10.15
CA VAL A 1024 13.19 22.40 8.78
C VAL A 1024 12.57 21.02 8.58
N ILE A 1025 12.86 20.07 9.48
CA ILE A 1025 12.28 18.73 9.39
C ILE A 1025 10.76 18.79 9.55
N ARG A 1026 10.26 19.60 10.49
CA ARG A 1026 8.82 19.83 10.69
C ARG A 1026 8.13 20.25 9.40
N ARG A 1027 8.65 21.29 8.72
CA ARG A 1027 8.08 21.75 7.44
C ARG A 1027 8.09 20.69 6.35
N MET A 1028 9.08 19.79 6.37
CA MET A 1028 9.16 18.68 5.41
C MET A 1028 8.18 17.55 5.74
N LEU A 1029 7.93 17.30 7.03
CA LEU A 1029 6.95 16.31 7.49
C LEU A 1029 5.51 16.81 7.32
N GLU A 1030 5.29 18.10 7.51
CA GLU A 1030 4.00 18.76 7.41
C GLU A 1030 3.43 18.70 6.00
N ARG A 1031 2.10 18.75 5.96
CA ARG A 1031 1.34 19.01 4.73
C ARG A 1031 1.88 20.33 4.14
N ALA A 1032 2.42 20.30 2.92
CA ALA A 1032 2.44 21.53 2.12
C ALA A 1032 0.98 22.01 2.11
N PRO A 1033 0.67 23.24 2.57
CA PRO A 1033 -0.71 23.72 2.55
C PRO A 1033 -1.22 23.44 1.14
N MET A 1034 -2.37 22.76 1.02
CA MET A 1034 -3.03 22.72 -0.28
C MET A 1034 -3.03 24.16 -0.76
N GLU A 1035 -2.50 24.40 -1.96
CA GLU A 1035 -2.99 25.53 -2.74
C GLU A 1035 -4.50 25.33 -2.72
N ARG A 1036 -5.15 26.11 -1.85
CA ARG A 1036 -6.60 26.12 -1.68
C ARG A 1036 -7.11 26.83 -2.91
N ASP A 1037 -7.00 26.17 -4.05
CA ASP A 1037 -7.66 26.61 -5.26
C ASP A 1037 -9.16 26.48 -5.00
N ALA A 1038 -9.79 27.65 -5.13
CA ALA A 1038 -11.13 27.99 -4.69
C ALA A 1038 -12.24 27.20 -5.38
#